data_AF-A0A6M2AAC1-F1
#
_entry.id   AF-A0A6M2AAC1-F1
#
_cell.length_a   1.000
_cell.length_b   1.000
_cell.length_c   1.000
_cell.angle_alpha   90.00
_cell.angle_beta   90.00
_cell.angle_gamma   90.00
#
_symmetry.space_group_name_H-M   'P 1'
#
loop_
_entity.id
_entity.type
_entity.pdbx_description
1 polymer ?
#
loop_
_entity_poly.entity_id
_entity_poly.type
_entity_poly.pdbx_seq_one_letter_code
_entity_poly.pdbx_strand_id
1 'polypeptide(L)'
;MAKYRDSYQFFLLLFSFIVLFGVGVFVYRELFPQYKTYQQTYIDLERFRSGYTGIKPPPFEKGIKQILIPKEGGGPDQVERCISCHVALDIPYFSPTRIALDVNQNPILDKKGKPVLEENPDYVWGHLKDKIGELRNETVIDQLRSRGKGEEADKRLTQAEQLAALLTAEFGGLTYNVEKALQMHPLIGDETRPFEYHPMHEYGCVSCHSGNAQALVAKRAHGAVFDEEYEPADTLIKPQFLEIDPENDPRFSTMYNDKPGHDLVFQTTPILAETLIVSNCAQCHQTSTGKAKETIEQLSRFGIQKQEQAKEIEKGIAQEKEALTALLTLYQSIQKVGLEKTKEMWNEKLGNYRLPAAEIDRIEGQFAYLEAHEEIEWAIRDSITRLVGGVEGAESLMNEAVDTDNLPLFVDSFLQKEGVGGSIAQKEATLENIQPTLQKISRAERPVDTTLESISLETTIDTYLAPYERGKELFVSQACYACHRIDGFSRAAVGPELTKAGLNYPWYIKESIVWPQADLPSSTMPNFHLDHEELEALMTFLLAQKGETKAISEVQYQISLKEWEAGAKMPWEEPVPPTKIEDLQAGMRVYATEGCASCHKLQGFESKVDLAENRSEWFYKRFPEQILGTVLVDRVLEYGEEIDRYIYLDGEKQEMLEVLAEEFPGLIEGFYPNFRYAMRAQNTRLKENEEALTLYLERLHKVLMVYIEEYGLGRDIAPHLNWSGVYRDDAWLTGHFKNPAAFTARSIMPVMPFDETKFYMLNNMLHVLGRKNRNELRSIWKKKGFDPALAYELLCSSCHGLQRQGNGLVAEWIYPIPKNLRNPVFLRSITKERALDSILHGVKGTPMPPWGEVAPPQELGDSLPVLTYSEGMQLVNWLYRGVPIQMLGEEKIEQKKWNYDPENIIEEMSKERDWLAPAPPKKEDLEEKVEDYFRTVPNPIPSPDKELYYIREKYYTDPNLAEARAYFDLNCASCHGKEGTGTGLRATSMVEAKPRMFTNLPWIQTRDDLRLLRSLKYGVPGTAMIAFGDQTTAAQRMKLVMLIRDFTRYPLFQEDLEEALYKEFDRKVLQVEEERVDNYANLEKAQEALQNLQESLFEKTEQEGSSPEEIGALYSQITSLRKQTEAYEAQDQAYLDEIVSIKQNRKHYETIGSAMIGSKIKEELIIDFLAMIPAASDPKKSKELQEALSKKFDQIIASYQKKIDQAEQNIQDPERGKKIQELMEQQGTYINLRTKLYEIRI
;
A
#
# COMPACT_ATOMS: atom_id res chain seq x y z
N MET A 1 -2.39 20.26 -63.76
CA MET A 1 -1.26 20.41 -62.81
C MET A 1 -0.94 21.86 -62.42
N ALA A 2 -1.23 22.89 -63.24
CA ALA A 2 -0.98 24.29 -62.85
C ALA A 2 -1.83 24.80 -61.66
N LYS A 3 -3.11 24.38 -61.56
CA LYS A 3 -4.06 24.88 -60.54
C LYS A 3 -3.76 24.44 -59.09
N TYR A 4 -2.99 23.36 -58.91
CA TYR A 4 -2.59 22.85 -57.58
C TYR A 4 -1.28 23.46 -57.06
N ARG A 5 -0.46 24.03 -57.95
CA ARG A 5 0.84 24.63 -57.57
C ARG A 5 0.67 25.96 -56.84
N ASP A 6 -0.29 26.77 -57.27
CA ASP A 6 -0.57 28.08 -56.68
C ASP A 6 -1.20 27.96 -55.30
N SER A 7 -2.01 26.94 -55.07
CA SER A 7 -2.64 26.67 -53.78
C SER A 7 -1.61 26.27 -52.73
N TYR A 8 -0.63 25.43 -53.11
CA TYR A 8 0.45 24.99 -52.20
C TYR A 8 1.42 26.14 -51.87
N GLN A 9 1.76 26.98 -52.84
CA GLN A 9 2.58 28.18 -52.59
C GLN A 9 1.87 29.19 -51.69
N PHE A 10 0.56 29.38 -51.87
CA PHE A 10 -0.22 30.24 -50.98
C PHE A 10 -0.25 29.70 -49.55
N PHE A 11 -0.46 28.38 -49.36
CA PHE A 11 -0.39 27.76 -48.05
C PHE A 11 0.99 27.88 -47.39
N LEU A 12 2.08 27.71 -48.14
CA LEU A 12 3.43 27.89 -47.63
C LEU A 12 3.72 29.34 -47.25
N LEU A 13 3.23 30.32 -48.01
CA LEU A 13 3.37 31.74 -47.68
C LEU A 13 2.54 32.10 -46.44
N LEU A 14 1.31 31.60 -46.34
CA LEU A 14 0.45 31.79 -45.17
C LEU A 14 1.08 31.15 -43.92
N PHE A 15 1.58 29.93 -44.04
CA PHE A 15 2.29 29.25 -42.96
C PHE A 15 3.56 30.00 -42.55
N SER A 16 4.36 30.45 -43.53
CA SER A 16 5.57 31.24 -43.26
C SER A 16 5.24 32.56 -42.56
N PHE A 17 4.14 33.23 -42.93
CA PHE A 17 3.68 34.44 -42.26
C PHE A 17 3.21 34.16 -40.84
N ILE A 18 2.46 33.08 -40.60
CA ILE A 18 2.04 32.65 -39.26
C ILE A 18 3.26 32.35 -38.39
N VAL A 19 4.27 31.66 -38.93
CA VAL A 19 5.52 31.37 -38.21
C VAL A 19 6.28 32.66 -37.90
N LEU A 20 6.46 33.55 -38.88
CA LEU A 20 7.13 34.85 -38.67
C LEU A 20 6.40 35.72 -37.65
N PHE A 21 5.07 35.76 -37.71
CA PHE A 21 4.24 36.44 -36.74
C PHE A 21 4.38 35.82 -35.35
N GLY A 22 4.33 34.49 -35.24
CA GLY A 22 4.56 33.77 -33.99
C GLY A 22 5.93 34.03 -33.38
N VAL A 23 6.99 34.04 -34.19
CA VAL A 23 8.36 34.39 -33.77
C VAL A 23 8.45 35.86 -33.35
N GLY A 24 7.82 36.78 -34.09
CA GLY A 24 7.76 38.19 -33.72
C GLY A 24 7.06 38.41 -32.37
N VAL A 25 5.94 37.73 -32.13
CA VAL A 25 5.23 37.73 -30.85
C VAL A 25 6.11 37.15 -29.73
N PHE A 26 6.82 36.05 -29.99
CA PHE A 26 7.75 35.47 -29.04
C PHE A 26 8.89 36.44 -28.66
N VAL A 27 9.57 37.04 -29.64
CA VAL A 27 10.65 38.00 -29.41
C VAL A 27 10.16 39.24 -28.66
N TYR A 28 8.97 39.75 -28.98
CA TYR A 28 8.37 40.87 -28.26
C TYR A 28 8.12 40.54 -26.78
N ARG A 29 7.61 39.33 -26.48
CA ARG A 29 7.39 38.87 -25.10
C ARG A 29 8.69 38.70 -24.32
N GLU A 30 9.78 38.26 -24.96
CA GLU A 30 11.09 38.10 -24.32
C GLU A 30 11.84 39.42 -24.09
N LEU A 31 11.64 40.43 -24.95
CA LEU A 31 12.26 41.75 -24.78
C LEU A 31 11.57 42.60 -23.69
N PHE A 32 10.26 42.43 -23.51
CA PHE A 32 9.43 43.17 -22.54
C PHE A 32 8.71 42.27 -21.52
N PRO A 33 9.46 41.48 -20.72
CA PRO A 33 8.87 40.57 -19.75
C PRO A 33 8.36 41.31 -18.50
N GLN A 34 7.33 40.75 -17.87
CA GLN A 34 6.64 41.34 -16.72
C GLN A 34 7.56 41.70 -15.54
N TYR A 35 8.56 40.88 -15.24
CA TYR A 35 9.47 41.09 -14.10
C TYR A 35 10.20 42.45 -14.16
N LYS A 36 10.46 43.00 -15.36
CA LYS A 36 11.15 44.29 -15.51
C LYS A 36 10.34 45.45 -14.92
N THR A 37 9.01 45.37 -15.01
CA THR A 37 8.12 46.39 -14.43
C THR A 37 8.28 46.42 -12.92
N TYR A 38 8.23 45.26 -12.25
CA TYR A 38 8.41 45.16 -10.80
C TYR A 38 9.80 45.63 -10.33
N GLN A 39 10.88 45.24 -11.04
CA GLN A 39 12.23 45.73 -10.73
C GLN A 39 12.38 47.25 -10.88
N GLN A 40 11.69 47.83 -11.87
CA GLN A 40 11.70 49.27 -12.07
C GLN A 40 10.93 49.99 -10.97
N THR A 41 9.76 49.46 -10.57
CA THR A 41 8.99 50.01 -9.45
C THR A 41 9.78 49.95 -8.13
N TYR A 42 10.51 48.87 -7.86
CA TYR A 42 11.41 48.80 -6.70
C TYR A 42 12.44 49.94 -6.69
N ILE A 43 13.12 50.17 -7.82
CA ILE A 43 14.11 51.26 -7.94
C ILE A 43 13.44 52.62 -7.71
N ASP A 44 12.23 52.82 -8.23
CA ASP A 44 11.51 54.08 -8.08
C ASP A 44 11.02 54.30 -6.64
N LEU A 45 10.67 53.22 -5.91
CA LEU A 45 10.40 53.26 -4.47
C LEU A 45 11.66 53.54 -3.65
N GLU A 46 12.82 52.97 -4.00
CA GLU A 46 14.09 53.30 -3.36
C GLU A 46 14.50 54.76 -3.58
N ARG A 47 14.19 55.32 -4.76
CA ARG A 47 14.38 56.76 -5.03
C ARG A 47 13.45 57.61 -4.17
N PHE A 48 12.19 57.21 -4.04
CA PHE A 48 11.23 57.87 -3.14
C PHE A 48 11.73 57.83 -1.68
N ARG A 49 12.15 56.66 -1.19
CA ARG A 49 12.74 56.47 0.14
C ARG A 49 13.98 57.32 0.37
N SER A 50 14.90 57.32 -0.60
CA SER A 50 16.09 58.16 -0.55
C SER A 50 15.74 59.65 -0.43
N GLY A 51 14.64 60.08 -1.06
CA GLY A 51 14.14 61.44 -0.99
C GLY A 51 13.74 61.91 0.42
N TYR A 52 13.12 61.05 1.23
CA TYR A 52 12.71 61.41 2.60
C TYR A 52 13.70 60.99 3.69
N THR A 53 14.50 59.93 3.48
CA THR A 53 15.51 59.46 4.45
C THR A 53 16.89 60.11 4.28
N GLY A 54 17.20 60.64 3.09
CA GLY A 54 18.54 61.14 2.74
C GLY A 54 19.59 60.06 2.49
N ILE A 55 19.23 58.78 2.61
CA ILE A 55 20.10 57.63 2.37
C ILE A 55 20.06 57.30 0.88
N LYS A 56 21.20 57.16 0.21
CA LYS A 56 21.23 56.81 -1.23
C LYS A 56 20.64 55.40 -1.47
N PRO A 57 19.99 55.16 -2.63
CA PRO A 57 19.54 53.83 -3.02
C PRO A 57 20.71 52.83 -3.05
N PRO A 58 20.51 51.58 -2.60
CA PRO A 58 21.52 50.53 -2.74
C PRO A 58 21.80 50.23 -4.22
N PRO A 59 23.02 49.77 -4.58
CA PRO A 59 23.30 49.32 -5.95
C PRO A 59 22.44 48.10 -6.29
N PHE A 60 21.62 48.21 -7.34
CA PHE A 60 20.73 47.15 -7.80
C PHE A 60 21.05 46.74 -9.24
N GLU A 61 21.32 45.45 -9.45
CA GLU A 61 21.57 44.87 -10.77
C GLU A 61 20.27 44.40 -11.43
N LYS A 62 19.86 45.09 -12.50
CA LYS A 62 18.69 44.71 -13.31
C LYS A 62 18.95 43.39 -14.06
N GLY A 63 17.94 42.53 -14.14
CA GLY A 63 18.02 41.26 -14.87
C GLY A 63 17.31 40.11 -14.14
N ILE A 64 17.31 38.94 -14.75
CA ILE A 64 16.78 37.73 -14.11
C ILE A 64 17.72 37.33 -12.98
N LYS A 65 17.18 37.27 -11.76
CA LYS A 65 17.85 36.75 -10.59
C LYS A 65 17.40 35.30 -10.42
N GLN A 66 18.36 34.39 -10.30
CA GLN A 66 18.09 32.95 -10.21
C GLN A 66 18.87 32.31 -9.06
N ILE A 67 18.20 31.41 -8.34
CA ILE A 67 18.82 30.52 -7.36
C ILE A 67 18.75 29.11 -7.96
N LEU A 68 19.87 28.39 -7.91
CA LEU A 68 19.93 26.99 -8.29
C LEU A 68 19.77 26.16 -7.02
N ILE A 69 18.68 25.43 -6.94
CA ILE A 69 18.41 24.52 -5.83
C ILE A 69 18.82 23.13 -6.33
N PRO A 70 19.96 22.60 -5.86
CA PRO A 70 20.45 21.31 -6.33
C PRO A 70 19.43 20.22 -6.01
N LYS A 71 19.17 19.36 -6.99
CA LYS A 71 18.26 18.22 -6.84
C LYS A 71 19.09 16.97 -6.55
N GLU A 72 18.84 16.32 -5.41
CA GLU A 72 19.48 15.06 -5.09
C GLU A 72 19.11 13.97 -6.12
N GLY A 73 20.10 13.18 -6.55
CA GLY A 73 19.93 12.13 -7.56
C GLY A 73 20.32 12.48 -9.00
N GLY A 74 20.99 13.63 -9.24
CA GLY A 74 21.61 13.94 -10.53
C GLY A 74 20.67 14.44 -11.64
N GLY A 75 19.45 14.85 -11.28
CA GLY A 75 18.54 15.58 -12.18
C GLY A 75 18.96 17.04 -12.36
N PRO A 76 18.36 17.77 -13.33
CA PRO A 76 18.61 19.20 -13.47
C PRO A 76 18.15 19.97 -12.23
N ASP A 77 18.99 20.91 -11.77
CA ASP A 77 18.69 21.78 -10.64
C ASP A 77 17.34 22.47 -10.80
N GLN A 78 16.64 22.62 -9.68
CA GLN A 78 15.42 23.40 -9.66
C GLN A 78 15.78 24.88 -9.67
N VAL A 79 15.34 25.59 -10.71
CA VAL A 79 15.65 27.02 -10.89
C VAL A 79 14.55 27.87 -10.25
N GLU A 80 14.96 28.73 -9.34
CA GLU A 80 14.12 29.66 -8.59
C GLU A 80 14.32 31.08 -9.11
N ARG A 81 13.26 31.72 -9.63
CA ARG A 81 13.31 33.07 -10.24
C ARG A 81 12.36 34.09 -9.62
N CYS A 82 11.61 33.76 -8.57
CA CYS A 82 10.72 34.65 -7.83
C CYS A 82 11.46 35.89 -7.30
N ILE A 83 12.72 35.76 -6.90
CA ILE A 83 13.58 36.91 -6.51
C ILE A 83 13.76 37.94 -7.64
N SER A 84 13.44 37.60 -8.90
CA SER A 84 13.41 38.57 -9.99
C SER A 84 12.28 39.60 -9.84
N CYS A 85 11.13 39.20 -9.28
CA CYS A 85 9.98 40.07 -9.01
C CYS A 85 9.97 40.57 -7.57
N HIS A 86 10.41 39.74 -6.62
CA HIS A 86 10.31 39.94 -5.18
C HIS A 86 11.60 40.48 -4.53
N VAL A 87 12.22 41.45 -5.19
CA VAL A 87 13.55 41.99 -4.82
C VAL A 87 13.60 42.71 -3.47
N ALA A 88 12.44 43.03 -2.90
CA ALA A 88 12.30 43.82 -1.67
C ALA A 88 11.93 42.97 -0.44
N LEU A 89 11.83 41.64 -0.57
CA LEU A 89 11.26 40.77 0.46
C LEU A 89 12.11 40.61 1.73
N ASP A 90 13.40 40.88 1.70
CA ASP A 90 14.30 40.80 2.86
C ASP A 90 14.57 42.19 3.49
N ILE A 91 13.87 43.22 3.01
CA ILE A 91 14.14 44.61 3.37
C ILE A 91 13.12 45.09 4.42
N PRO A 92 13.54 45.40 5.67
CA PRO A 92 12.61 45.62 6.78
C PRO A 92 11.56 46.72 6.54
N TYR A 93 11.89 47.81 5.84
CA TYR A 93 10.98 48.92 5.57
C TYR A 93 9.94 48.65 4.46
N PHE A 94 10.00 47.48 3.82
CA PHE A 94 8.91 46.99 2.96
C PHE A 94 7.90 46.11 3.70
N SER A 95 8.07 45.93 5.02
CA SER A 95 7.12 45.23 5.89
C SER A 95 6.24 46.21 6.68
N PRO A 96 4.91 46.03 6.73
CA PRO A 96 4.00 46.93 7.44
C PRO A 96 4.11 46.83 8.98
N THR A 97 4.62 45.72 9.50
CA THR A 97 4.73 45.44 10.94
C THR A 97 6.14 44.99 11.29
N ARG A 98 6.55 45.06 12.56
CA ARG A 98 7.78 44.48 13.09
C ARG A 98 7.52 43.76 14.42
N ILE A 99 8.40 42.84 14.79
CA ILE A 99 8.30 42.10 16.06
C ILE A 99 8.60 43.05 17.21
N ALA A 100 7.74 43.08 18.23
CA ALA A 100 7.97 43.83 19.46
C ALA A 100 9.07 43.13 20.27
N LEU A 101 10.14 43.88 20.57
CA LEU A 101 11.30 43.38 21.29
C LEU A 101 11.33 43.93 22.73
N ASP A 102 11.75 43.11 23.68
CA ASP A 102 12.02 43.53 25.05
C ASP A 102 13.34 44.33 25.14
N VAL A 103 13.68 44.81 26.34
CA VAL A 103 14.92 45.56 26.59
C VAL A 103 16.21 44.78 26.30
N ASN A 104 16.13 43.46 26.20
CA ASN A 104 17.23 42.54 25.88
C ASN A 104 17.22 42.10 24.40
N GLN A 105 16.34 42.67 23.57
CA GLN A 105 16.11 42.28 22.18
C GLN A 105 15.52 40.88 21.97
N ASN A 106 14.82 40.33 22.96
CA ASN A 106 14.03 39.11 22.78
C ASN A 106 12.62 39.44 22.28
N PRO A 107 12.00 38.61 21.43
CA PRO A 107 10.60 38.76 21.05
C PRO A 107 9.69 38.73 22.27
N ILE A 108 8.79 39.71 22.38
CA ILE A 108 7.71 39.70 23.37
C ILE A 108 6.63 38.74 22.86
N LEU A 109 6.24 37.76 23.68
CA LEU A 109 5.23 36.77 23.34
C LEU A 109 3.87 37.08 24.00
N ASP A 110 2.76 36.74 23.34
CA ASP A 110 1.42 36.83 23.88
C ASP A 110 1.05 35.62 24.77
N LYS A 111 -0.18 35.57 25.29
CA LYS A 111 -0.66 34.46 26.13
C LYS A 111 -0.70 33.09 25.43
N LYS A 112 -0.60 33.06 24.10
CA LYS A 112 -0.56 31.87 23.26
C LYS A 112 0.86 31.56 22.76
N GLY A 113 1.87 32.25 23.29
CA GLY A 113 3.27 32.06 22.88
C GLY A 113 3.64 32.73 21.56
N LYS A 114 2.79 33.63 21.01
CA LYS A 114 2.97 34.25 19.69
C LYS A 114 3.73 35.57 19.80
N PRO A 115 4.68 35.88 18.89
CA PRO A 115 5.35 37.19 18.87
C PRO A 115 4.35 38.34 18.71
N VAL A 116 4.40 39.31 19.62
CA VAL A 116 3.58 40.52 19.57
C VAL A 116 4.07 41.42 18.43
N LEU A 117 3.15 41.92 17.62
CA LEU A 117 3.45 42.76 16.46
C LEU A 117 3.19 44.24 16.78
N GLU A 118 4.11 45.10 16.36
CA GLU A 118 3.92 46.55 16.36
C GLU A 118 4.02 47.12 14.94
N GLU A 119 3.37 48.28 14.73
CA GLU A 119 3.41 48.98 13.45
C GLU A 119 4.85 49.38 13.11
N ASN A 120 5.24 49.20 11.84
CA ASN A 120 6.57 49.58 11.39
C ASN A 120 6.58 51.07 10.97
N PRO A 121 7.18 51.98 11.75
CA PRO A 121 7.19 53.41 11.41
C PRO A 121 7.98 53.71 10.13
N ASP A 122 8.87 52.80 9.70
CA ASP A 122 9.68 52.96 8.50
C ASP A 122 9.01 52.39 7.25
N TYR A 123 7.74 51.97 7.32
CA TYR A 123 7.05 51.31 6.21
C TYR A 123 6.91 52.23 4.97
N VAL A 124 7.64 51.90 3.90
CA VAL A 124 7.78 52.75 2.70
C VAL A 124 6.46 53.02 1.99
N TRP A 125 5.56 52.03 1.98
CA TRP A 125 4.23 52.18 1.37
C TRP A 125 3.30 53.07 2.21
N GLY A 126 3.45 53.05 3.55
CA GLY A 126 2.79 53.99 4.45
C GLY A 126 3.19 55.42 4.15
N HIS A 127 4.50 55.69 4.12
CA HIS A 127 5.05 57.00 3.74
C HIS A 127 4.61 57.46 2.34
N LEU A 128 4.51 56.53 1.39
CA LEU A 128 4.02 56.83 0.03
C LEU A 128 2.55 57.25 0.05
N LYS A 129 1.68 56.50 0.74
CA LYS A 129 0.25 56.79 0.87
C LYS A 129 0.01 58.10 1.61
N ASP A 130 0.73 58.35 2.69
CA ASP A 130 0.67 59.61 3.44
C ASP A 130 1.07 60.79 2.57
N LYS A 131 2.14 60.64 1.77
CA LYS A 131 2.58 61.70 0.86
C LYS A 131 1.57 61.97 -0.26
N ILE A 132 0.93 60.94 -0.81
CA ILE A 132 -0.16 61.08 -1.77
C ILE A 132 -1.34 61.83 -1.14
N GLY A 133 -1.73 61.46 0.09
CA GLY A 133 -2.79 62.13 0.84
C GLY A 133 -2.49 63.61 1.11
N GLU A 134 -1.26 63.93 1.51
CA GLU A 134 -0.79 65.30 1.72
C GLU A 134 -0.86 66.14 0.42
N LEU A 135 -0.48 65.57 -0.71
CA LEU A 135 -0.50 66.25 -2.01
C LEU A 135 -1.93 66.42 -2.54
N ARG A 136 -2.83 65.47 -2.26
CA ARG A 136 -4.26 65.48 -2.65
C ARG A 136 -5.17 66.22 -1.67
N ASN A 137 -4.63 66.82 -0.60
CA ASN A 137 -5.45 67.51 0.39
C ASN A 137 -6.27 68.64 -0.26
N GLU A 138 -7.59 68.44 -0.36
CA GLU A 138 -8.52 69.32 -1.06
C GLU A 138 -8.51 70.73 -0.48
N THR A 139 -8.40 70.86 0.85
CA THR A 139 -8.35 72.17 1.52
C THR A 139 -7.14 72.98 1.09
N VAL A 140 -5.98 72.34 0.91
CA VAL A 140 -4.74 72.99 0.47
C VAL A 140 -4.82 73.35 -1.01
N ILE A 141 -5.38 72.46 -1.84
CA ILE A 141 -5.58 72.68 -3.28
C ILE A 141 -6.51 73.88 -3.52
N ASP A 142 -7.63 73.96 -2.80
CA ASP A 142 -8.59 75.06 -2.92
C ASP A 142 -8.00 76.39 -2.41
N GLN A 143 -7.19 76.35 -1.34
CA GLN A 143 -6.46 77.52 -0.87
C GLN A 143 -5.41 78.02 -1.88
N LEU A 144 -4.72 77.12 -2.59
CA LEU A 144 -3.76 77.50 -3.63
C LEU A 144 -4.47 78.08 -4.85
N ARG A 145 -5.57 77.47 -5.28
CA ARG A 145 -6.39 77.94 -6.41
C ARG A 145 -7.03 79.30 -6.13
N SER A 146 -7.58 79.51 -4.94
CA SER A 146 -8.17 80.80 -4.52
C SER A 146 -7.15 81.94 -4.39
N ARG A 147 -5.87 81.62 -4.17
CA ARG A 147 -4.75 82.59 -4.14
C ARG A 147 -4.11 82.86 -5.50
N GLY A 148 -4.72 82.38 -6.60
CA GLY A 148 -4.21 82.55 -7.96
C GLY A 148 -2.99 81.68 -8.31
N LYS A 149 -2.66 80.68 -7.47
CA LYS A 149 -1.55 79.75 -7.66
C LYS A 149 -2.02 78.40 -8.25
N GLY A 150 -2.84 78.46 -9.30
CA GLY A 150 -3.40 77.25 -9.95
C GLY A 150 -2.32 76.28 -10.43
N GLU A 151 -1.22 76.80 -10.99
CA GLU A 151 -0.09 75.99 -11.47
C GLU A 151 0.60 75.19 -10.34
N GLU A 152 0.63 75.72 -9.12
CA GLU A 152 1.21 75.04 -7.95
C GLU A 152 0.28 73.94 -7.43
N ALA A 153 -1.03 74.15 -7.51
CA ALA A 153 -2.04 73.14 -7.21
C ALA A 153 -2.01 71.99 -8.24
N ASP A 154 -1.90 72.31 -9.53
CA ASP A 154 -1.84 71.31 -10.59
C ASP A 154 -0.52 70.52 -10.51
N LYS A 155 0.61 71.16 -10.16
CA LYS A 155 1.88 70.46 -9.88
C LYS A 155 1.75 69.47 -8.71
N ARG A 156 1.05 69.82 -7.62
CA ARG A 156 0.79 68.89 -6.51
C ARG A 156 -0.03 67.70 -6.95
N LEU A 157 -1.08 67.92 -7.75
CA LEU A 157 -1.94 66.85 -8.27
C LEU A 157 -1.19 65.93 -9.24
N THR A 158 -0.41 66.49 -10.18
CA THR A 158 0.44 65.70 -11.08
C THR A 158 1.48 64.89 -10.30
N GLN A 159 2.08 65.46 -9.27
CA GLN A 159 3.01 64.74 -8.39
C GLN A 159 2.30 63.62 -7.62
N ALA A 160 1.07 63.84 -7.15
CA ALA A 160 0.27 62.81 -6.50
C ALA A 160 -0.11 61.68 -7.46
N GLU A 161 -0.40 61.98 -8.72
CA GLU A 161 -0.66 60.98 -9.77
C GLU A 161 0.58 60.15 -10.08
N GLN A 162 1.76 60.78 -10.20
CA GLN A 162 3.03 60.09 -10.41
C GLN A 162 3.38 59.13 -9.26
N LEU A 163 3.14 59.55 -8.00
CA LEU A 163 3.34 58.70 -6.83
C LEU A 163 2.28 57.61 -6.73
N ALA A 164 1.02 57.91 -7.06
CA ALA A 164 -0.06 56.92 -7.07
C ALA A 164 0.16 55.83 -8.13
N ALA A 165 0.80 56.16 -9.27
CA ALA A 165 1.19 55.19 -10.29
C ALA A 165 2.20 54.14 -9.80
N LEU A 166 2.87 54.35 -8.66
CA LEU A 166 3.76 53.35 -8.05
C LEU A 166 2.97 52.24 -7.30
N LEU A 167 1.69 52.47 -6.99
CA LEU A 167 0.84 51.49 -6.28
C LEU A 167 0.30 50.39 -7.21
N THR A 168 0.24 50.65 -8.52
CA THR A 168 -0.39 49.75 -9.50
C THR A 168 0.43 49.61 -10.77
N ALA A 169 0.38 48.43 -11.41
CA ALA A 169 1.00 48.18 -12.71
C ALA A 169 -0.02 47.60 -13.70
N GLU A 170 -0.03 48.07 -14.94
CA GLU A 170 -0.89 47.51 -15.99
C GLU A 170 -0.13 46.52 -16.88
N PHE A 171 -0.66 45.30 -17.04
CA PHE A 171 -0.10 44.33 -17.99
C PHE A 171 -1.17 43.39 -18.55
N GLY A 172 -1.23 43.26 -19.88
CA GLY A 172 -2.14 42.32 -20.53
C GLY A 172 -3.63 42.61 -20.30
N GLY A 173 -4.00 43.89 -20.09
CA GLY A 173 -5.38 44.33 -19.83
C GLY A 173 -5.84 44.21 -18.38
N LEU A 174 -4.95 43.81 -17.46
CA LEU A 174 -5.23 43.71 -16.03
C LEU A 174 -4.40 44.73 -15.24
N THR A 175 -4.98 45.30 -14.18
CA THR A 175 -4.31 46.20 -13.24
C THR A 175 -3.89 45.39 -12.01
N TYR A 176 -2.60 45.39 -11.71
CA TYR A 176 -2.01 44.63 -10.60
C TYR A 176 -1.64 45.58 -9.47
N ASN A 177 -1.92 45.19 -8.23
CA ASN A 177 -1.44 45.90 -7.05
C ASN A 177 0.05 45.58 -6.79
N VAL A 178 0.91 46.57 -6.94
CA VAL A 178 2.37 46.39 -6.80
C VAL A 178 2.80 46.36 -5.33
N GLU A 179 2.01 46.96 -4.43
CA GLU A 179 2.22 46.84 -2.98
C GLU A 179 2.23 45.37 -2.58
N LYS A 180 1.25 44.58 -3.04
CA LYS A 180 1.20 43.13 -2.78
C LYS A 180 2.38 42.35 -3.35
N ALA A 181 2.93 42.77 -4.50
CA ALA A 181 4.05 42.09 -5.15
C ALA A 181 5.42 42.41 -4.54
N LEU A 182 5.59 43.62 -3.98
CA LEU A 182 6.86 44.13 -3.44
C LEU A 182 6.81 44.38 -1.92
N GLN A 183 5.80 43.86 -1.24
CA GLN A 183 5.72 43.86 0.22
C GLN A 183 6.46 42.64 0.76
N MET A 184 7.38 42.86 1.71
CA MET A 184 7.92 41.76 2.52
C MET A 184 6.75 40.97 3.06
N HIS A 185 6.78 39.64 2.89
CA HIS A 185 5.68 38.77 3.28
C HIS A 185 5.21 39.22 4.67
N PRO A 186 3.93 39.65 4.83
CA PRO A 186 3.44 39.89 6.17
C PRO A 186 3.69 38.61 6.97
N LEU A 187 3.91 38.71 8.28
CA LEU A 187 3.86 37.52 9.12
C LEU A 187 2.48 36.87 8.87
N ILE A 188 2.45 35.64 8.35
CA ILE A 188 1.21 34.92 8.05
C ILE A 188 1.03 33.87 9.13
N GLY A 189 0.40 34.29 10.22
CA GLY A 189 0.24 33.42 11.38
C GLY A 189 1.30 33.72 12.42
N ASP A 190 1.91 32.67 12.98
CA ASP A 190 2.61 32.74 14.26
C ASP A 190 4.13 32.97 14.14
N GLU A 191 4.66 33.27 12.95
CA GLU A 191 6.10 33.15 12.66
C GLU A 191 6.98 34.27 13.22
N THR A 192 8.18 33.91 13.66
CA THR A 192 9.34 34.80 13.65
C THR A 192 9.86 34.81 12.23
N ARG A 193 9.92 35.97 11.58
CA ARG A 193 10.34 36.15 10.18
C ARG A 193 11.48 35.16 9.80
N PRO A 194 11.19 34.05 9.10
CA PRO A 194 12.22 33.04 8.81
C PRO A 194 13.37 33.66 8.02
N PHE A 195 13.06 34.68 7.22
CA PHE A 195 13.99 35.45 6.39
C PHE A 195 14.97 36.36 7.15
N GLU A 196 14.73 36.61 8.45
CA GLU A 196 15.73 37.28 9.31
C GLU A 196 16.86 36.32 9.69
N TYR A 197 16.57 35.02 9.77
CA TYR A 197 17.54 33.97 10.10
C TYR A 197 18.07 33.24 8.86
N HIS A 198 17.28 33.19 7.78
CA HIS A 198 17.54 32.46 6.54
C HIS A 198 17.38 33.39 5.33
N PRO A 199 18.46 34.02 4.83
CA PRO A 199 18.33 35.05 3.82
C PRO A 199 17.85 34.51 2.46
N MET A 200 16.95 35.25 1.80
CA MET A 200 16.28 34.82 0.57
C MET A 200 17.22 34.47 -0.58
N HIS A 201 18.39 35.09 -0.65
CA HIS A 201 19.38 34.82 -1.69
C HIS A 201 20.06 33.44 -1.55
N GLU A 202 19.94 32.79 -0.39
CA GLU A 202 20.47 31.45 -0.13
C GLU A 202 19.39 30.37 -0.25
N TYR A 203 18.15 30.66 0.19
CA TYR A 203 17.11 29.65 0.35
C TYR A 203 15.97 29.71 -0.70
N GLY A 204 15.81 30.85 -1.40
CA GLY A 204 14.78 31.02 -2.43
C GLY A 204 13.33 30.97 -1.93
N CYS A 205 12.36 31.06 -2.85
CA CYS A 205 10.92 30.99 -2.54
C CYS A 205 10.37 29.54 -2.63
N VAL A 206 11.01 28.68 -3.43
CA VAL A 206 10.60 27.29 -3.70
C VAL A 206 10.45 26.47 -2.43
N SER A 207 11.32 26.67 -1.45
CA SER A 207 11.29 25.96 -0.17
C SER A 207 9.89 26.09 0.44
N CYS A 208 9.38 27.31 0.57
CA CYS A 208 8.08 27.61 1.17
C CYS A 208 6.87 27.54 0.21
N HIS A 209 7.08 27.54 -1.12
CA HIS A 209 6.01 27.54 -2.14
C HIS A 209 5.96 26.28 -3.02
N SER A 210 6.52 25.16 -2.54
CA SER A 210 6.44 23.85 -3.20
C SER A 210 6.90 23.83 -4.67
N GLY A 211 7.96 24.58 -5.01
CA GLY A 211 8.74 24.31 -6.22
C GLY A 211 8.39 24.98 -7.56
N ASN A 212 7.47 25.95 -7.61
CA ASN A 212 6.94 26.46 -8.88
C ASN A 212 7.65 27.72 -9.45
N ALA A 213 8.85 28.01 -8.97
CA ALA A 213 9.55 29.26 -9.23
C ALA A 213 10.24 29.41 -10.60
N GLN A 214 9.96 28.54 -11.56
CA GLN A 214 10.58 28.61 -12.89
C GLN A 214 9.96 29.72 -13.77
N ALA A 215 8.83 30.29 -13.36
CA ALA A 215 8.05 31.25 -14.13
C ALA A 215 8.52 32.71 -13.95
N LEU A 216 8.61 33.44 -15.06
CA LEU A 216 8.91 34.90 -15.12
C LEU A 216 7.66 35.78 -15.24
N VAL A 217 6.48 35.16 -15.11
CA VAL A 217 5.17 35.77 -15.36
C VAL A 217 4.31 35.48 -14.15
N ALA A 218 3.71 36.53 -13.58
CA ALA A 218 2.95 36.44 -12.34
C ALA A 218 1.82 35.39 -12.44
N LYS A 219 1.09 35.35 -13.56
CA LYS A 219 0.04 34.34 -13.79
C LYS A 219 0.54 32.89 -13.73
N ARG A 220 1.77 32.61 -14.18
CA ARG A 220 2.33 31.25 -14.13
C ARG A 220 2.98 30.91 -12.79
N ALA A 221 3.49 31.93 -12.08
CA ALA A 221 4.08 31.77 -10.75
C ALA A 221 3.01 31.71 -9.64
N HIS A 222 1.87 32.37 -9.83
CA HIS A 222 0.87 32.63 -8.79
C HIS A 222 -0.59 32.40 -9.22
N GLY A 223 -0.85 31.87 -10.43
CA GLY A 223 -2.22 31.73 -10.92
C GLY A 223 -2.89 33.08 -11.21
N ALA A 224 -4.21 33.10 -11.38
CA ALA A 224 -4.97 34.36 -11.51
C ALA A 224 -5.40 34.85 -10.13
N VAL A 225 -4.55 35.54 -9.39
CA VAL A 225 -5.00 36.20 -8.16
C VAL A 225 -4.04 37.29 -7.71
N PHE A 226 -4.53 38.53 -7.71
CA PHE A 226 -4.06 39.60 -6.84
C PHE A 226 -5.18 40.19 -5.97
N ASP A 227 -6.42 39.65 -6.02
CA ASP A 227 -7.62 40.36 -5.53
C ASP A 227 -8.59 39.51 -4.67
N GLU A 228 -8.21 38.29 -4.24
CA GLU A 228 -9.05 37.37 -3.40
C GLU A 228 -10.35 36.84 -4.06
N GLU A 229 -10.68 37.24 -5.30
CA GLU A 229 -11.82 36.71 -6.06
C GLU A 229 -11.40 35.52 -6.92
N TYR A 230 -12.01 34.34 -6.69
CA TYR A 230 -11.79 33.13 -7.47
C TYR A 230 -13.10 32.61 -8.03
N GLU A 231 -13.06 32.07 -9.25
CA GLU A 231 -14.18 31.30 -9.79
C GLU A 231 -14.14 29.88 -9.19
N PRO A 232 -15.16 29.47 -8.42
CA PRO A 232 -15.23 28.10 -7.92
C PRO A 232 -15.33 27.12 -9.09
N ALA A 233 -14.66 25.97 -9.01
CA ALA A 233 -14.91 24.91 -9.97
C ALA A 233 -16.32 24.35 -9.74
N ASP A 234 -17.11 24.25 -10.80
CA ASP A 234 -18.47 23.72 -10.71
C ASP A 234 -18.42 22.19 -10.55
N THR A 235 -18.24 21.73 -9.31
CA THR A 235 -18.23 20.31 -8.95
C THR A 235 -19.57 19.93 -8.31
N LEU A 236 -20.23 18.89 -8.84
CA LEU A 236 -21.52 18.39 -8.35
C LEU A 236 -21.48 17.84 -6.90
N ILE A 237 -20.29 17.57 -6.35
CA ILE A 237 -20.09 16.98 -5.02
C ILE A 237 -18.98 17.77 -4.31
N LYS A 238 -19.28 18.31 -3.12
CA LYS A 238 -18.31 18.99 -2.25
C LYS A 238 -17.85 18.04 -1.15
N PRO A 239 -16.53 17.93 -0.88
CA PRO A 239 -16.04 17.14 0.26
C PRO A 239 -16.58 17.72 1.57
N GLN A 240 -17.07 16.85 2.47
CA GLN A 240 -17.51 17.21 3.82
C GLN A 240 -16.58 16.57 4.85
N PHE A 241 -15.94 17.42 5.65
CA PHE A 241 -14.87 17.08 6.60
C PHE A 241 -15.45 16.73 7.98
N LEU A 242 -16.26 17.66 8.48
CA LEU A 242 -17.17 17.57 9.62
C LEU A 242 -18.50 18.23 9.22
N GLU A 243 -19.48 18.21 10.11
CA GLU A 243 -20.63 19.10 9.96
C GLU A 243 -20.13 20.56 9.82
N ILE A 244 -20.69 21.28 8.84
CA ILE A 244 -20.21 22.61 8.44
C ILE A 244 -20.73 23.65 9.45
N ASP A 245 -19.85 24.51 9.94
CA ASP A 245 -20.17 25.66 10.79
C ASP A 245 -19.48 26.92 10.24
N PRO A 246 -20.11 27.65 9.31
CA PRO A 246 -19.47 28.78 8.63
C PRO A 246 -19.01 29.91 9.56
N GLU A 247 -19.58 30.02 10.78
CA GLU A 247 -19.23 31.06 11.74
C GLU A 247 -17.94 30.73 12.51
N ASN A 248 -17.69 29.44 12.77
CA ASN A 248 -16.57 28.98 13.61
C ASN A 248 -15.55 28.11 12.88
N ASP A 249 -15.87 27.64 11.67
CA ASP A 249 -14.93 26.90 10.84
C ASP A 249 -13.78 27.85 10.42
N PRO A 250 -12.52 27.37 10.43
CA PRO A 250 -11.39 28.22 10.12
C PRO A 250 -11.44 28.65 8.65
N ARG A 251 -11.00 29.88 8.35
CA ARG A 251 -11.10 30.50 7.01
C ARG A 251 -10.56 29.61 5.87
N PHE A 252 -9.58 28.74 6.16
CA PHE A 252 -9.09 27.80 5.16
C PHE A 252 -10.15 26.78 4.74
N SER A 253 -10.97 26.25 5.64
CA SER A 253 -11.93 25.17 5.36
C SER A 253 -12.93 25.53 4.24
N THR A 254 -13.46 26.76 4.26
CA THR A 254 -14.43 27.25 3.27
C THR A 254 -13.82 27.35 1.88
N MET A 255 -12.54 27.72 1.78
CA MET A 255 -11.82 27.76 0.50
C MET A 255 -11.53 26.36 -0.07
N TYR A 256 -11.51 25.33 0.78
CA TYR A 256 -11.23 23.94 0.38
C TYR A 256 -12.47 23.16 -0.05
N ASN A 257 -13.62 23.43 0.59
CA ASN A 257 -14.89 22.82 0.20
C ASN A 257 -15.26 23.17 -1.25
N ASP A 258 -14.73 24.29 -1.77
CA ASP A 258 -15.05 24.89 -3.05
C ASP A 258 -13.85 24.85 -4.02
N LYS A 259 -13.26 23.66 -4.22
CA LYS A 259 -12.06 23.40 -5.06
C LYS A 259 -11.90 24.44 -6.19
N PRO A 260 -10.81 25.22 -6.22
CA PRO A 260 -10.57 26.15 -7.32
C PRO A 260 -10.26 25.40 -8.62
N GLY A 261 -10.57 26.00 -9.77
CA GLY A 261 -10.29 25.40 -11.09
C GLY A 261 -8.82 25.01 -11.29
N HIS A 262 -8.54 24.05 -12.18
CA HIS A 262 -7.20 23.51 -12.47
C HIS A 262 -6.17 24.54 -12.99
N ASP A 263 -6.58 25.76 -13.33
CA ASP A 263 -5.71 26.87 -13.73
C ASP A 263 -5.34 27.80 -12.54
N LEU A 264 -5.97 27.60 -11.38
CA LEU A 264 -5.84 28.39 -10.15
C LEU A 264 -5.03 27.63 -9.08
N VAL A 265 -4.14 26.73 -9.51
CA VAL A 265 -3.32 25.84 -8.66
C VAL A 265 -2.45 26.59 -7.64
N PHE A 266 -2.36 27.92 -7.77
CA PHE A 266 -1.69 28.82 -6.85
C PHE A 266 -2.69 29.79 -6.24
N GLN A 267 -2.76 29.79 -4.92
CA GLN A 267 -3.47 30.79 -4.15
C GLN A 267 -2.43 31.79 -3.63
N THR A 268 -2.65 33.09 -3.87
CA THR A 268 -1.73 34.16 -3.40
C THR A 268 -1.96 34.57 -1.97
N THR A 269 -3.03 34.08 -1.35
CA THR A 269 -3.00 33.80 0.08
C THR A 269 -2.56 32.34 0.19
N PRO A 270 -1.36 32.03 0.72
CA PRO A 270 -0.94 30.64 0.77
C PRO A 270 -1.89 29.93 1.74
N ILE A 271 -2.77 29.11 1.17
CA ILE A 271 -3.55 28.20 1.96
C ILE A 271 -2.54 27.25 2.61
N LEU A 272 -2.50 27.26 3.95
CA LEU A 272 -1.52 26.53 4.76
C LEU A 272 -0.08 27.07 4.65
N ALA A 273 0.10 28.39 4.52
CA ALA A 273 1.43 29.05 4.59
C ALA A 273 2.22 28.58 5.82
N GLU A 274 1.54 28.59 6.96
CA GLU A 274 2.07 28.19 8.26
C GLU A 274 2.49 26.71 8.26
N THR A 275 1.59 25.80 7.86
CA THR A 275 1.90 24.36 7.68
C THR A 275 3.12 24.14 6.78
N LEU A 276 3.22 24.84 5.65
CA LEU A 276 4.35 24.72 4.72
C LEU A 276 5.64 25.26 5.33
N ILE A 277 5.59 26.36 6.07
CA ILE A 277 6.76 26.92 6.75
C ILE A 277 7.22 25.96 7.84
N VAL A 278 6.32 25.50 8.70
CA VAL A 278 6.63 24.55 9.78
C VAL A 278 7.17 23.23 9.21
N SER A 279 6.56 22.72 8.14
CA SER A 279 7.00 21.47 7.51
C SER A 279 8.40 21.58 6.91
N ASN A 280 8.77 22.74 6.38
CA ASN A 280 10.14 23.02 5.92
C ASN A 280 11.12 23.23 7.08
N CYS A 281 10.70 23.90 8.16
CA CYS A 281 11.53 24.05 9.36
C CYS A 281 11.90 22.68 9.92
N ALA A 282 10.96 21.73 9.96
CA ALA A 282 11.20 20.35 10.37
C ALA A 282 12.21 19.58 9.50
N GLN A 283 12.55 20.07 8.28
CA GLN A 283 13.59 19.48 7.45
C GLN A 283 15.01 19.84 7.88
N CYS A 284 15.18 20.91 8.66
CA CYS A 284 16.48 21.42 9.06
C CYS A 284 16.63 21.53 10.59
N HIS A 285 15.52 21.57 11.33
CA HIS A 285 15.48 21.72 12.77
C HIS A 285 14.78 20.53 13.44
N GLN A 286 15.22 20.21 14.65
CA GLN A 286 14.59 19.23 15.55
C GLN A 286 14.21 19.93 16.85
N THR A 287 13.16 19.43 17.49
CA THR A 287 12.81 19.80 18.86
C THR A 287 13.89 19.35 19.84
N SER A 288 13.99 20.04 20.98
CA SER A 288 14.89 19.71 22.09
C SER A 288 14.63 18.28 22.58
N THR A 289 13.36 17.89 22.67
CA THR A 289 12.91 16.54 23.02
C THR A 289 13.24 15.52 21.94
N GLY A 290 13.03 15.86 20.66
CA GLY A 290 13.41 15.01 19.53
C GLY A 290 14.91 14.70 19.49
N LYS A 291 15.74 15.73 19.68
CA LYS A 291 17.20 15.59 19.74
C LYS A 291 17.67 14.76 20.94
N ALA A 292 17.01 14.91 22.09
CA ALA A 292 17.29 14.09 23.27
C ALA A 292 16.94 12.61 23.04
N LYS A 293 15.76 12.32 22.46
CA LYS A 293 15.34 10.95 22.11
C LYS A 293 16.31 10.29 21.13
N GLU A 294 16.72 10.99 20.08
CA GLU A 294 17.71 10.46 19.12
C GLU A 294 19.04 10.12 19.82
N THR A 295 19.50 10.99 20.73
CA THR A 295 20.75 10.76 21.47
C THR A 295 20.65 9.50 22.37
N ILE A 296 19.49 9.28 23.00
CA ILE A 296 19.25 8.10 23.84
C ILE A 296 19.21 6.84 22.97
N GLU A 297 18.50 6.87 21.84
CA GLU A 297 18.47 5.74 20.91
C GLU A 297 19.89 5.37 20.43
N GLN A 298 20.72 6.35 20.11
CA GLN A 298 22.12 6.12 19.75
C GLN A 298 22.92 5.46 20.88
N LEU A 299 22.73 5.91 22.12
CA LEU A 299 23.38 5.32 23.30
C LEU A 299 22.92 3.86 23.53
N SER A 300 21.62 3.60 23.40
CA SER A 300 21.04 2.26 23.52
C SER A 300 21.55 1.32 22.43
N ARG A 301 21.60 1.77 21.17
CA ARG A 301 22.19 1.02 20.06
C ARG A 301 23.66 0.66 20.33
N PHE A 302 24.45 1.62 20.81
CA PHE A 302 25.84 1.37 21.19
C PHE A 302 25.93 0.38 22.36
N GLY A 303 25.00 0.44 23.31
CA GLY A 303 24.84 -0.52 24.40
C GLY A 303 24.60 -1.95 23.91
N ILE A 304 23.60 -2.14 23.05
CA ILE A 304 23.24 -3.44 22.46
C ILE A 304 24.44 -4.04 21.71
N GLN A 305 25.09 -3.26 20.85
CA GLN A 305 26.25 -3.74 20.08
C GLN A 305 27.39 -4.20 21.00
N LYS A 306 27.64 -3.45 22.09
CA LYS A 306 28.66 -3.84 23.08
C LYS A 306 28.25 -5.08 23.87
N GLN A 307 26.96 -5.27 24.11
CA GLN A 307 26.43 -6.44 24.80
C GLN A 307 26.51 -7.70 23.93
N GLU A 308 26.21 -7.60 22.62
CA GLU A 308 26.42 -8.70 21.67
C GLU A 308 27.90 -9.05 21.52
N GLN A 309 28.76 -8.03 21.42
CA GLN A 309 30.21 -8.23 21.40
C GLN A 309 30.68 -8.96 22.66
N ALA A 310 30.16 -8.60 23.84
CA ALA A 310 30.46 -9.29 25.09
C ALA A 310 29.98 -10.76 25.08
N LYS A 311 28.75 -11.03 24.62
CA LYS A 311 28.21 -12.40 24.51
C LYS A 311 29.02 -13.30 23.57
N GLU A 312 29.44 -12.79 22.41
CA GLU A 312 30.27 -13.56 21.48
C GLU A 312 31.66 -13.87 22.06
N ILE A 313 32.22 -12.92 22.83
CA ILE A 313 33.47 -13.15 23.56
C ILE A 313 33.27 -14.20 24.67
N GLU A 314 32.20 -14.13 25.45
CA GLU A 314 31.85 -15.13 26.48
C GLU A 314 31.69 -16.53 25.88
N LYS A 315 30.98 -16.65 24.76
CA LYS A 315 30.84 -17.90 24.01
C LYS A 315 32.19 -18.41 23.50
N GLY A 316 33.02 -17.51 22.96
CA GLY A 316 34.36 -17.84 22.50
C GLY A 316 35.31 -18.27 23.63
N ILE A 317 35.12 -17.78 24.87
CA ILE A 317 35.83 -18.25 26.05
C ILE A 317 35.36 -19.66 26.43
N ALA A 318 34.04 -19.89 26.48
CA ALA A 318 33.47 -21.19 26.82
C ALA A 318 33.93 -22.30 25.85
N GLN A 319 33.92 -22.02 24.55
CA GLN A 319 34.39 -22.95 23.52
C GLN A 319 35.89 -23.26 23.64
N GLU A 320 36.72 -22.26 23.95
CA GLU A 320 38.16 -22.48 24.15
C GLU A 320 38.46 -23.26 25.44
N LYS A 321 37.69 -23.05 26.50
CA LYS A 321 37.77 -23.87 27.73
C LYS A 321 37.38 -25.32 27.46
N GLU A 322 36.35 -25.54 26.65
CA GLU A 322 35.93 -26.89 26.24
C GLU A 322 37.00 -27.56 25.36
N ALA A 323 37.55 -26.84 24.39
CA ALA A 323 38.65 -27.33 23.56
C ALA A 323 39.90 -27.66 24.39
N LEU A 324 40.25 -26.81 25.36
CA LEU A 324 41.34 -27.06 26.30
C LEU A 324 41.09 -28.34 27.11
N THR A 325 39.88 -28.51 27.62
CA THR A 325 39.47 -29.72 28.37
C THR A 325 39.54 -30.98 27.50
N ALA A 326 39.10 -30.88 26.24
CA ALA A 326 39.17 -31.97 25.28
C ALA A 326 40.62 -32.35 24.93
N LEU A 327 41.51 -31.36 24.74
CA LEU A 327 42.93 -31.59 24.49
C LEU A 327 43.62 -32.24 25.70
N LEU A 328 43.29 -31.82 26.92
CA LEU A 328 43.81 -32.44 28.15
C LEU A 328 43.29 -33.87 28.34
N THR A 329 42.03 -34.13 28.00
CA THR A 329 41.45 -35.48 28.05
C THR A 329 42.15 -36.42 27.05
N LEU A 330 42.43 -35.91 25.84
CA LEU A 330 43.18 -36.63 24.82
C LEU A 330 44.61 -36.92 25.29
N TYR A 331 45.30 -35.90 25.82
CA TYR A 331 46.64 -36.03 26.38
C TYR A 331 46.68 -37.08 27.51
N GLN A 332 45.74 -37.01 28.46
CA GLN A 332 45.61 -37.95 29.57
C GLN A 332 45.41 -39.40 29.07
N SER A 333 44.60 -39.60 28.02
CA SER A 333 44.40 -40.93 27.44
C SER A 333 45.68 -41.46 26.79
N ILE A 334 46.38 -40.64 26.00
CA ILE A 334 47.64 -41.02 25.35
C ILE A 334 48.69 -41.41 26.39
N GLN A 335 48.83 -40.64 27.48
CA GLN A 335 49.80 -40.94 28.55
C GLN A 335 49.45 -42.22 29.33
N LYS A 336 48.15 -42.50 29.56
CA LYS A 336 47.72 -43.68 30.35
C LYS A 336 47.80 -45.00 29.59
N VAL A 337 47.41 -45.02 28.30
CA VAL A 337 47.24 -46.28 27.55
C VAL A 337 47.98 -46.33 26.21
N GLY A 338 48.63 -45.25 25.79
CA GLY A 338 49.32 -45.13 24.50
C GLY A 338 48.39 -44.71 23.34
N LEU A 339 48.99 -44.22 22.26
CA LEU A 339 48.28 -43.64 21.11
C LEU A 339 47.37 -44.65 20.38
N GLU A 340 47.92 -45.80 19.98
CA GLU A 340 47.17 -46.81 19.22
C GLU A 340 45.99 -47.37 20.00
N LYS A 341 46.17 -47.59 21.31
CA LYS A 341 45.09 -48.04 22.20
C LYS A 341 44.03 -46.96 22.44
N THR A 342 44.42 -45.69 22.47
CA THR A 342 43.48 -44.56 22.56
C THR A 342 42.59 -44.49 21.33
N LYS A 343 43.16 -44.65 20.12
CA LYS A 343 42.40 -44.70 18.86
C LYS A 343 41.39 -45.84 18.85
N GLU A 344 41.82 -47.04 19.27
CA GLU A 344 40.96 -48.22 19.33
C GLU A 344 39.79 -48.03 20.32
N MET A 345 40.07 -47.54 21.53
CA MET A 345 39.05 -47.26 22.56
C MET A 345 38.01 -46.22 22.12
N TRP A 346 38.41 -45.20 21.39
CA TRP A 346 37.49 -44.15 20.94
C TRP A 346 36.71 -44.54 19.71
N ASN A 347 37.30 -45.32 18.79
CA ASN A 347 36.58 -45.93 17.69
C ASN A 347 35.48 -46.89 18.18
N GLU A 348 35.75 -47.65 19.26
CA GLU A 348 34.74 -48.49 19.92
C GLU A 348 33.60 -47.65 20.53
N LYS A 349 33.91 -46.50 21.13
CA LYS A 349 32.90 -45.56 21.65
C LYS A 349 32.04 -44.95 20.55
N LEU A 350 32.60 -44.62 19.37
CA LEU A 350 31.83 -44.12 18.22
C LEU A 350 30.82 -45.14 17.69
N GLY A 351 31.10 -46.44 17.86
CA GLY A 351 30.15 -47.52 17.55
C GLY A 351 28.97 -47.65 18.52
N ASN A 352 28.93 -46.88 19.62
CA ASN A 352 27.90 -46.97 20.64
C ASN A 352 26.76 -45.95 20.42
N TYR A 353 25.70 -46.40 19.75
CA TYR A 353 24.49 -45.60 19.44
C TYR A 353 23.70 -45.09 20.67
N ARG A 354 24.10 -45.44 21.90
CA ARG A 354 23.46 -44.97 23.13
C ARG A 354 24.10 -43.72 23.73
N LEU A 355 25.19 -43.22 23.14
CA LEU A 355 25.82 -41.98 23.59
C LEU A 355 24.99 -40.74 23.20
N PRO A 356 24.94 -39.70 24.03
CA PRO A 356 24.36 -38.41 23.66
C PRO A 356 25.09 -37.81 22.44
N ALA A 357 24.36 -37.13 21.54
CA ALA A 357 24.91 -36.56 20.31
C ALA A 357 26.13 -35.64 20.56
N ALA A 358 26.07 -34.77 21.58
CA ALA A 358 27.18 -33.90 21.93
C ALA A 358 28.47 -34.66 22.35
N GLU A 359 28.33 -35.87 22.90
CA GLU A 359 29.46 -36.70 23.27
C GLU A 359 30.03 -37.46 22.07
N ILE A 360 29.19 -37.82 21.08
CA ILE A 360 29.62 -38.36 19.79
C ILE A 360 30.41 -37.29 19.03
N ASP A 361 29.86 -36.08 18.87
CA ASP A 361 30.51 -34.96 18.17
C ASP A 361 31.89 -34.63 18.78
N ARG A 362 32.00 -34.66 20.11
CA ARG A 362 33.27 -34.44 20.82
C ARG A 362 34.29 -35.54 20.50
N ILE A 363 33.87 -36.81 20.50
CA ILE A 363 34.76 -37.94 20.20
C ILE A 363 35.17 -37.93 18.73
N GLU A 364 34.25 -37.64 17.80
CA GLU A 364 34.54 -37.47 16.37
C GLU A 364 35.55 -36.34 16.14
N GLY A 365 35.36 -35.19 16.79
CA GLY A 365 36.29 -34.06 16.70
C GLY A 365 37.69 -34.41 17.21
N GLN A 366 37.80 -35.12 18.34
CA GLN A 366 39.09 -35.57 18.85
C GLN A 366 39.72 -36.67 17.98
N PHE A 367 38.93 -37.54 17.37
CA PHE A 367 39.40 -38.59 16.45
C PHE A 367 39.92 -37.97 15.14
N ALA A 368 39.19 -37.01 14.56
CA ALA A 368 39.64 -36.26 13.40
C ALA A 368 40.93 -35.48 13.69
N TYR A 369 41.07 -34.90 14.89
CA TYR A 369 42.30 -34.22 15.31
C TYR A 369 43.49 -35.19 15.39
N LEU A 370 43.27 -36.43 15.85
CA LEU A 370 44.28 -37.51 15.89
C LEU A 370 44.71 -37.99 14.50
N GLU A 371 43.82 -37.99 13.51
CA GLU A 371 44.13 -38.37 12.12
C GLU A 371 44.85 -37.26 11.35
N ALA A 372 44.58 -35.99 11.69
CA ALA A 372 45.12 -34.83 10.98
C ALA A 372 46.58 -34.49 11.31
N HIS A 373 47.18 -35.07 12.36
CA HIS A 373 48.51 -34.69 12.84
C HIS A 373 49.43 -35.91 13.01
N GLU A 374 50.57 -35.92 12.29
CA GLU A 374 51.59 -36.98 12.40
C GLU A 374 52.36 -36.92 13.74
N GLU A 375 52.65 -35.72 14.27
CA GLU A 375 53.31 -35.50 15.56
C GLU A 375 52.32 -35.04 16.65
N ILE A 376 51.43 -35.95 17.05
CA ILE A 376 50.27 -35.60 17.88
C ILE A 376 50.61 -35.00 19.25
N GLU A 377 51.65 -35.48 19.93
CA GLU A 377 52.04 -34.93 21.23
C GLU A 377 52.53 -33.49 21.11
N TRP A 378 53.27 -33.17 20.06
CA TRP A 378 53.70 -31.79 19.80
C TRP A 378 52.50 -30.91 19.44
N ALA A 379 51.59 -31.38 18.59
CA ALA A 379 50.40 -30.64 18.20
C ALA A 379 49.48 -30.31 19.38
N ILE A 380 49.29 -31.26 20.31
CA ILE A 380 48.54 -31.04 21.56
C ILE A 380 49.24 -29.99 22.42
N ARG A 381 50.57 -30.12 22.62
CA ARG A 381 51.36 -29.16 23.42
C ARG A 381 51.28 -27.75 22.84
N ASP A 382 51.42 -27.59 21.52
CA ASP A 382 51.32 -26.29 20.84
C ASP A 382 49.91 -25.70 20.96
N SER A 383 48.88 -26.52 20.79
CA SER A 383 47.47 -26.08 20.90
C SER A 383 47.13 -25.63 22.32
N ILE A 384 47.57 -26.36 23.34
CA ILE A 384 47.40 -25.96 24.75
C ILE A 384 48.18 -24.67 25.02
N THR A 385 49.43 -24.58 24.54
CA THR A 385 50.26 -23.37 24.72
C THR A 385 49.62 -22.12 24.12
N ARG A 386 48.91 -22.22 22.99
CA ARG A 386 48.15 -21.09 22.41
C ARG A 386 46.95 -20.69 23.26
N LEU A 387 46.25 -21.66 23.84
CA LEU A 387 45.03 -21.41 24.64
C LEU A 387 45.34 -20.79 26.01
N VAL A 388 46.36 -21.27 26.72
CA VAL A 388 46.70 -20.79 28.08
C VAL A 388 47.88 -19.83 28.13
N GLY A 389 48.73 -19.82 27.10
CA GLY A 389 49.89 -18.94 27.00
C GLY A 389 51.06 -19.38 27.87
N GLY A 390 52.27 -19.26 27.33
CA GLY A 390 53.51 -19.62 28.02
C GLY A 390 53.79 -21.12 28.03
N VAL A 391 55.00 -21.50 27.60
CA VAL A 391 55.41 -22.91 27.50
C VAL A 391 55.47 -23.58 28.88
N GLU A 392 56.01 -22.89 29.89
CA GLU A 392 56.11 -23.43 31.26
C GLU A 392 54.74 -23.64 31.92
N GLY A 393 53.78 -22.75 31.67
CA GLY A 393 52.41 -22.87 32.19
C GLY A 393 51.63 -24.02 31.55
N ALA A 394 51.75 -24.17 30.22
CA ALA A 394 51.16 -25.29 29.50
C ALA A 394 51.71 -26.64 29.96
N GLU A 395 53.03 -26.75 30.18
CA GLU A 395 53.66 -27.95 30.73
C GLU A 395 53.17 -28.27 32.14
N SER A 396 53.04 -27.27 33.02
CA SER A 396 52.49 -27.47 34.37
C SER A 396 51.06 -28.00 34.32
N LEU A 397 50.21 -27.38 33.48
CA LEU A 397 48.81 -27.78 33.30
C LEU A 397 48.69 -29.21 32.79
N MET A 398 49.48 -29.58 31.76
CA MET A 398 49.46 -30.91 31.18
C MET A 398 49.92 -31.98 32.17
N ASN A 399 50.97 -31.72 32.94
CA ASN A 399 51.49 -32.67 33.93
C ASN A 399 50.51 -32.89 35.10
N GLU A 400 49.91 -31.82 35.63
CA GLU A 400 48.89 -31.90 36.71
C GLU A 400 47.58 -32.55 36.22
N ALA A 401 47.24 -32.40 34.94
CA ALA A 401 46.03 -32.98 34.35
C ALA A 401 46.06 -34.52 34.23
N VAL A 402 47.24 -35.16 34.16
CA VAL A 402 47.35 -36.62 33.96
C VAL A 402 46.65 -37.40 35.09
N ASP A 403 46.76 -36.93 36.33
CA ASP A 403 46.22 -37.58 37.53
C ASP A 403 44.90 -36.97 38.03
N THR A 404 44.29 -36.07 37.25
CA THR A 404 43.07 -35.36 37.64
C THR A 404 41.82 -36.06 37.08
N ASP A 405 40.85 -36.36 37.95
CA ASP A 405 39.58 -37.01 37.55
C ASP A 405 38.54 -36.03 36.98
N ASN A 406 38.52 -34.77 37.43
CA ASN A 406 37.57 -33.75 36.96
C ASN A 406 38.31 -32.60 36.25
N LEU A 407 38.66 -32.84 34.99
CA LEU A 407 39.37 -31.88 34.14
C LEU A 407 38.63 -30.53 33.97
N PRO A 408 37.30 -30.48 33.77
CA PRO A 408 36.58 -29.20 33.65
C PRO A 408 36.78 -28.27 34.86
N LEU A 409 36.57 -28.78 36.09
CA LEU A 409 36.77 -27.98 37.31
C LEU A 409 38.23 -27.57 37.51
N PHE A 410 39.16 -28.45 37.15
CA PHE A 410 40.58 -28.18 37.24
C PHE A 410 41.01 -27.06 36.28
N VAL A 411 40.55 -27.10 35.03
CA VAL A 411 40.79 -26.06 34.01
C VAL A 411 40.32 -24.70 34.50
N ASP A 412 39.09 -24.61 35.03
CA ASP A 412 38.58 -23.35 35.58
C ASP A 412 39.43 -22.83 36.75
N SER A 413 39.92 -23.71 37.64
CA SER A 413 40.80 -23.31 38.75
C SER A 413 42.18 -22.85 38.28
N PHE A 414 42.70 -23.47 37.22
CA PHE A 414 44.03 -23.17 36.69
C PHE A 414 44.05 -21.81 35.98
N LEU A 415 42.99 -21.52 35.21
CA LEU A 415 42.83 -20.24 34.50
C LEU A 415 42.72 -19.03 35.45
N GLN A 416 42.40 -19.25 36.72
CA GLN A 416 42.34 -18.20 37.76
C GLN A 416 43.72 -17.89 38.41
N LYS A 417 44.78 -18.64 38.11
CA LYS A 417 46.14 -18.36 38.63
C LYS A 417 46.78 -17.17 37.90
N GLU A 418 47.54 -16.34 38.61
CA GLU A 418 48.32 -15.25 37.97
C GLU A 418 49.36 -15.82 36.98
N GLY A 419 49.45 -15.22 35.78
CA GLY A 419 50.46 -15.57 34.76
C GLY A 419 49.95 -16.32 33.52
N VAL A 420 48.64 -16.56 33.41
CA VAL A 420 47.99 -17.14 32.21
C VAL A 420 47.80 -16.03 31.16
N GLY A 421 48.33 -16.21 29.95
CA GLY A 421 48.44 -15.14 28.93
C GLY A 421 48.01 -15.52 27.51
N GLY A 422 47.36 -16.67 27.34
CA GLY A 422 46.92 -17.20 26.04
C GLY A 422 45.66 -16.53 25.49
N SER A 423 45.05 -17.15 24.46
CA SER A 423 43.84 -16.62 23.81
C SER A 423 42.67 -16.43 24.80
N ILE A 424 42.52 -17.33 25.77
CA ILE A 424 41.46 -17.28 26.78
C ILE A 424 41.60 -16.02 27.63
N ALA A 425 42.80 -15.75 28.15
CA ALA A 425 43.08 -14.57 28.98
C ALA A 425 42.92 -13.25 28.19
N GLN A 426 43.28 -13.23 26.90
CA GLN A 426 43.07 -12.05 26.04
C GLN A 426 41.58 -11.75 25.83
N LYS A 427 40.75 -12.79 25.67
CA LYS A 427 39.29 -12.64 25.57
C LYS A 427 38.68 -12.19 26.90
N GLU A 428 39.12 -12.74 28.03
CA GLU A 428 38.68 -12.33 29.37
C GLU A 428 39.04 -10.86 29.65
N ALA A 429 40.26 -10.43 29.34
CA ALA A 429 40.68 -9.03 29.46
C ALA A 429 39.87 -8.09 28.54
N THR A 430 39.51 -8.55 27.33
CA THR A 430 38.65 -7.78 26.43
C THR A 430 37.23 -7.63 27.01
N LEU A 431 36.70 -8.69 27.62
CA LEU A 431 35.40 -8.69 28.29
C LEU A 431 35.38 -7.74 29.50
N GLU A 432 36.42 -7.77 30.33
CA GLU A 432 36.60 -6.84 31.46
C GLU A 432 36.65 -5.37 31.02
N ASN A 433 37.20 -5.07 29.84
CA ASN A 433 37.23 -3.71 29.29
C ASN A 433 35.85 -3.25 28.76
N ILE A 434 34.99 -4.17 28.34
CA ILE A 434 33.64 -3.85 27.82
C ILE A 434 32.65 -3.58 28.97
N GLN A 435 32.75 -4.29 30.10
CA GLN A 435 31.81 -4.19 31.22
C GLN A 435 31.64 -2.76 31.80
N PRO A 436 32.71 -1.98 32.08
CA PRO A 436 32.57 -0.60 32.56
C PRO A 436 31.84 0.31 31.58
N THR A 437 32.00 0.06 30.27
CA THR A 437 31.34 0.81 29.21
C THR A 437 29.83 0.52 29.21
N LEU A 438 29.44 -0.75 29.31
CA LEU A 438 28.03 -1.15 29.45
C LEU A 438 27.38 -0.56 30.71
N GLN A 439 28.10 -0.52 31.84
CA GLN A 439 27.60 0.12 33.06
C GLN A 439 27.41 1.63 32.91
N LYS A 440 28.30 2.32 32.16
CA LYS A 440 28.15 3.76 31.89
C LYS A 440 26.95 4.04 30.99
N ILE A 441 26.72 3.23 29.95
CA ILE A 441 25.58 3.36 29.04
C ILE A 441 24.27 3.15 29.80
N SER A 442 24.15 2.05 30.56
CA SER A 442 22.96 1.76 31.37
C SER A 442 22.66 2.85 32.42
N ARG A 443 23.70 3.49 32.97
CA ARG A 443 23.53 4.64 33.88
C ARG A 443 23.14 5.93 33.18
N ALA A 444 23.45 6.08 31.89
CA ALA A 444 23.07 7.24 31.09
C ALA A 444 21.63 7.14 30.55
N GLU A 445 21.09 5.92 30.38
CA GLU A 445 19.70 5.68 29.95
C GLU A 445 18.69 5.93 31.09
N ARG A 446 19.01 5.50 32.31
CA ARG A 446 18.11 5.56 33.49
C ARG A 446 17.60 6.96 33.92
N PRO A 447 18.35 8.07 33.80
CA PRO A 447 17.91 9.37 34.29
C PRO A 447 16.97 10.10 33.32
N VAL A 448 16.96 9.77 32.03
CA VAL A 448 16.38 10.68 31.00
C VAL A 448 14.86 10.50 30.85
N ASP A 449 14.35 9.32 31.15
CA ASP A 449 12.90 9.03 31.17
C ASP A 449 12.16 9.81 32.29
N THR A 450 12.88 10.23 33.34
CA THR A 450 12.34 11.01 34.46
C THR A 450 12.77 12.48 34.45
N THR A 451 13.77 12.86 33.64
CA THR A 451 14.26 14.26 33.59
C THR A 451 13.77 15.08 32.40
N LEU A 452 13.24 14.47 31.33
CA LEU A 452 12.63 15.21 30.23
C LEU A 452 11.38 16.00 30.66
N GLU A 453 10.63 15.51 31.66
CA GLU A 453 9.54 16.28 32.30
C GLU A 453 10.03 17.49 33.11
N SER A 454 11.31 17.51 33.50
CA SER A 454 11.88 18.53 34.40
C SER A 454 12.73 19.60 33.71
N ILE A 455 13.07 19.42 32.43
CA ILE A 455 13.79 20.43 31.63
C ILE A 455 12.76 21.20 30.80
N SER A 456 12.04 22.10 31.46
CA SER A 456 11.07 23.02 30.85
C SER A 456 11.76 24.22 30.16
N LEU A 457 12.76 23.96 29.32
CA LEU A 457 13.30 24.98 28.43
C LEU A 457 12.61 24.80 27.08
N GLU A 458 11.33 25.18 27.01
CA GLU A 458 10.66 25.36 25.72
C GLU A 458 11.46 26.39 24.92
N THR A 459 12.15 25.91 23.88
CA THR A 459 12.84 26.81 22.95
C THR A 459 11.84 27.34 21.94
N THR A 460 12.18 28.46 21.29
CA THR A 460 11.38 28.98 20.17
C THR A 460 11.16 27.93 19.07
N ILE A 461 12.13 27.05 18.83
CA ILE A 461 12.01 25.94 17.86
C ILE A 461 10.96 24.91 18.31
N ASP A 462 10.88 24.61 19.60
CA ASP A 462 9.91 23.66 20.15
C ASP A 462 8.48 24.16 19.95
N THR A 463 8.23 25.44 20.21
CA THR A 463 6.92 26.06 19.97
C THR A 463 6.56 26.03 18.48
N TYR A 464 7.51 26.32 17.58
CA TYR A 464 7.27 26.31 16.14
C TYR A 464 7.03 24.93 15.54
N LEU A 465 7.68 23.89 16.07
CA LEU A 465 7.53 22.52 15.57
C LEU A 465 6.40 21.74 16.26
N ALA A 466 5.67 22.35 17.22
CA ALA A 466 4.55 21.70 17.89
C ALA A 466 3.47 21.14 16.92
N PRO A 467 3.06 21.85 15.84
CA PRO A 467 2.13 21.28 14.86
C PRO A 467 2.69 20.06 14.11
N TYR A 468 4.00 20.04 13.85
CA TYR A 468 4.67 18.88 13.22
C TYR A 468 4.68 17.66 14.15
N GLU A 469 5.04 17.83 15.42
CA GLU A 469 5.03 16.74 16.40
C GLU A 469 3.60 16.24 16.64
N ARG A 470 2.62 17.14 16.73
CA ARG A 470 1.21 16.76 16.83
C ARG A 470 0.75 15.96 15.61
N GLY A 471 1.16 16.35 14.40
CA GLY A 471 0.87 15.60 13.18
C GLY A 471 1.49 14.20 13.17
N LYS A 472 2.70 14.07 13.70
CA LYS A 472 3.40 12.79 13.86
C LYS A 472 2.67 11.87 14.84
N GLU A 473 2.17 12.40 15.96
CA GLU A 473 1.33 11.65 16.91
C GLU A 473 0.00 11.22 16.29
N LEU A 474 -0.65 12.11 15.53
CA LEU A 474 -1.89 11.79 14.80
C LEU A 474 -1.67 10.67 13.78
N PHE A 475 -0.52 10.65 13.10
CA PHE A 475 -0.18 9.56 12.16
C PHE A 475 -0.11 8.18 12.85
N VAL A 476 0.32 8.13 14.11
CA VAL A 476 0.33 6.90 14.91
C VAL A 476 -1.05 6.58 15.48
N SER A 477 -1.67 7.53 16.18
CA SER A 477 -2.95 7.33 16.88
C SER A 477 -4.14 7.09 15.94
N GLN A 478 -4.10 7.62 14.71
CA GLN A 478 -5.09 7.34 13.66
C GLN A 478 -4.74 6.10 12.80
N ALA A 479 -3.74 5.31 13.22
CA ALA A 479 -3.31 4.08 12.56
C ALA A 479 -2.80 4.23 11.11
N CYS A 480 -2.41 5.44 10.69
CA CYS A 480 -1.90 5.66 9.33
C CYS A 480 -0.62 4.84 9.05
N TYR A 481 0.22 4.66 10.08
CA TYR A 481 1.47 3.88 10.03
C TYR A 481 1.29 2.40 9.67
N ALA A 482 0.10 1.83 9.92
CA ALA A 482 -0.19 0.41 9.70
C ALA A 482 -0.59 0.13 8.24
N CYS A 483 -0.90 1.18 7.47
CA CYS A 483 -1.14 1.10 6.03
C CYS A 483 -0.03 1.74 5.19
N HIS A 484 0.49 2.89 5.61
CA HIS A 484 1.43 3.70 4.85
C HIS A 484 2.88 3.55 5.34
N ARG A 485 3.80 3.44 4.38
CA ARG A 485 5.25 3.44 4.62
C ARG A 485 5.80 4.85 4.68
N ILE A 486 6.69 5.11 5.64
CA ILE A 486 7.59 6.27 5.72
C ILE A 486 8.95 5.72 6.14
N ASP A 487 9.98 5.92 5.33
CA ASP A 487 11.32 5.39 5.60
C ASP A 487 11.84 5.85 6.98
N GLY A 488 12.41 4.91 7.74
CA GLY A 488 12.88 5.16 9.11
C GLY A 488 11.79 5.43 10.14
N PHE A 489 10.50 5.32 9.78
CA PHE A 489 9.39 5.57 10.67
C PHE A 489 8.32 4.47 10.64
N SER A 490 7.75 4.10 9.48
CA SER A 490 6.68 3.08 9.36
C SER A 490 6.87 2.15 8.16
N ARG A 491 6.56 0.85 8.33
CA ARG A 491 6.91 -0.22 7.37
C ARG A 491 5.76 -0.72 6.49
N ALA A 492 4.55 -0.21 6.67
CA ALA A 492 3.38 -0.79 6.06
C ALA A 492 3.33 -0.61 4.54
N ALA A 493 2.79 -1.60 3.81
CA ALA A 493 2.79 -1.62 2.35
C ALA A 493 1.37 -1.71 1.73
N VAL A 494 0.34 -1.39 2.53
CA VAL A 494 -1.06 -1.48 2.08
C VAL A 494 -1.44 -0.23 1.26
N GLY A 495 -1.09 0.94 1.77
CA GLY A 495 -1.29 2.23 1.14
C GLY A 495 -0.05 2.68 0.35
N PRO A 496 -0.16 3.77 -0.43
CA PRO A 496 1.00 4.38 -1.09
C PRO A 496 2.08 4.79 -0.09
N GLU A 497 3.33 4.72 -0.52
CA GLU A 497 4.48 5.15 0.26
C GLU A 497 4.51 6.68 0.39
N LEU A 498 4.68 7.16 1.63
CA LEU A 498 4.57 8.57 2.01
C LEU A 498 5.92 9.21 2.36
N THR A 499 7.04 8.49 2.24
CA THR A 499 8.41 9.01 2.48
C THR A 499 8.67 10.35 1.78
N LYS A 500 8.09 10.55 0.59
CA LYS A 500 8.23 11.77 -0.22
C LYS A 500 6.89 12.48 -0.45
N ALA A 501 5.92 12.28 0.45
CA ALA A 501 4.59 12.86 0.32
C ALA A 501 4.62 14.39 0.16
N GLY A 502 5.53 15.07 0.86
CA GLY A 502 5.75 16.52 0.79
C GLY A 502 6.32 17.07 -0.51
N LEU A 503 6.62 16.20 -1.50
CA LEU A 503 6.88 16.62 -2.88
C LEU A 503 5.59 16.78 -3.70
N ASN A 504 4.45 16.32 -3.19
CA ASN A 504 3.15 16.50 -3.82
C ASN A 504 2.50 17.83 -3.41
N TYR A 505 1.48 18.24 -4.18
CA TYR A 505 0.71 19.44 -3.87
C TYR A 505 -0.11 19.25 -2.58
N PRO A 506 -0.16 20.25 -1.67
CA PRO A 506 -0.94 20.16 -0.42
C PRO A 506 -2.41 19.78 -0.64
N TRP A 507 -3.02 20.22 -1.75
CA TRP A 507 -4.40 19.92 -2.09
C TRP A 507 -4.64 18.42 -2.33
N TYR A 508 -3.72 17.75 -3.02
CA TYR A 508 -3.79 16.30 -3.25
C TYR A 508 -3.67 15.50 -1.95
N ILE A 509 -2.73 15.88 -1.07
CA ILE A 509 -2.55 15.24 0.24
C ILE A 509 -3.81 15.39 1.08
N LYS A 510 -4.37 16.61 1.14
CA LYS A 510 -5.60 16.87 1.87
C LYS A 510 -6.77 16.06 1.34
N GLU A 511 -7.03 16.12 0.03
CA GLU A 511 -8.13 15.38 -0.59
C GLU A 511 -8.01 13.87 -0.31
N SER A 512 -6.78 13.34 -0.40
CA SER A 512 -6.51 11.94 -0.10
C SER A 512 -6.83 11.53 1.35
N ILE A 513 -6.79 12.44 2.32
CA ILE A 513 -7.12 12.16 3.73
C ILE A 513 -8.62 12.28 3.98
N VAL A 514 -9.24 13.31 3.41
CA VAL A 514 -10.60 13.76 3.78
C VAL A 514 -11.68 13.20 2.87
N TRP A 515 -11.29 12.87 1.63
CA TRP A 515 -12.11 12.18 0.67
C TRP A 515 -11.23 11.23 -0.16
N PRO A 516 -10.72 10.14 0.46
CA PRO A 516 -9.81 9.21 -0.21
C PRO A 516 -10.36 8.61 -1.51
N GLN A 517 -11.69 8.61 -1.66
CA GLN A 517 -12.41 8.09 -2.82
C GLN A 517 -12.56 9.12 -3.98
N ALA A 518 -12.15 10.38 -3.79
CA ALA A 518 -12.28 11.43 -4.80
C ALA A 518 -11.46 11.12 -6.07
N ASP A 519 -10.17 10.82 -5.88
CA ASP A 519 -9.24 10.48 -6.96
C ASP A 519 -9.35 9.00 -7.37
N LEU A 520 -9.62 8.12 -6.41
CA LEU A 520 -9.73 6.68 -6.61
C LEU A 520 -11.04 6.15 -6.00
N PRO A 521 -12.12 6.00 -6.78
CA PRO A 521 -13.41 5.52 -6.28
C PRO A 521 -13.37 4.14 -5.60
N SER A 522 -12.32 3.36 -5.85
CA SER A 522 -12.07 2.04 -5.24
C SER A 522 -11.17 2.08 -4.00
N SER A 523 -10.78 3.27 -3.51
CA SER A 523 -9.95 3.44 -2.32
C SER A 523 -10.62 2.83 -1.09
N THR A 524 -9.88 2.00 -0.36
CA THR A 524 -10.32 1.36 0.89
C THR A 524 -9.92 2.15 2.14
N MET A 525 -9.28 3.30 1.98
CA MET A 525 -8.95 4.20 3.10
C MET A 525 -10.24 4.81 3.64
N PRO A 526 -10.53 4.69 4.95
CA PRO A 526 -11.74 5.25 5.52
C PRO A 526 -11.66 6.78 5.63
N ASN A 527 -12.81 7.43 5.71
CA ASN A 527 -12.87 8.84 6.11
C ASN A 527 -12.79 8.92 7.63
N PHE A 528 -11.69 9.49 8.14
CA PHE A 528 -11.46 9.62 9.58
C PHE A 528 -12.25 10.76 10.22
N HIS A 529 -12.91 11.64 9.44
CA HIS A 529 -13.65 12.80 9.95
C HIS A 529 -12.81 13.62 10.94
N LEU A 530 -11.55 13.89 10.58
CA LEU A 530 -10.64 14.69 11.39
C LEU A 530 -11.15 16.13 11.46
N ASP A 531 -11.02 16.75 12.63
CA ASP A 531 -11.27 18.18 12.75
C ASP A 531 -10.20 18.99 12.01
N HIS A 532 -10.51 20.25 11.75
CA HIS A 532 -9.68 21.13 10.94
C HIS A 532 -8.26 21.27 11.49
N GLU A 533 -8.09 21.42 12.80
CA GLU A 533 -6.79 21.54 13.47
C GLU A 533 -5.98 20.23 13.38
N GLU A 534 -6.63 19.08 13.53
CA GLU A 534 -5.98 17.77 13.42
C GLU A 534 -5.51 17.51 12.00
N LEU A 535 -6.35 17.85 11.03
CA LEU A 535 -6.01 17.75 9.61
C LEU A 535 -4.81 18.64 9.27
N GLU A 536 -4.79 19.88 9.77
CA GLU A 536 -3.69 20.82 9.55
C GLU A 536 -2.37 20.31 10.16
N ALA A 537 -2.40 19.78 11.39
CA ALA A 537 -1.23 19.17 12.02
C ALA A 537 -0.75 17.94 11.25
N LEU A 538 -1.65 17.01 10.89
CA LEU A 538 -1.31 15.83 10.10
C LEU A 538 -0.73 16.21 8.73
N MET A 539 -1.30 17.20 8.06
CA MET A 539 -0.75 17.74 6.81
C MET A 539 0.64 18.35 7.02
N THR A 540 0.89 19.06 8.12
CA THR A 540 2.20 19.62 8.46
C THR A 540 3.26 18.52 8.52
N PHE A 541 2.95 17.42 9.21
CA PHE A 541 3.83 16.25 9.27
C PHE A 541 4.05 15.60 7.89
N LEU A 542 2.98 15.40 7.11
CA LEU A 542 3.08 14.76 5.79
C LEU A 542 3.81 15.62 4.75
N LEU A 543 3.63 16.94 4.78
CA LEU A 543 4.33 17.89 3.91
C LEU A 543 5.81 18.03 4.27
N ALA A 544 6.20 17.62 5.48
CA ALA A 544 7.60 17.52 5.87
C ALA A 544 8.24 16.23 5.31
N GLN A 545 7.49 15.26 4.81
CA GLN A 545 8.09 14.03 4.28
C GLN A 545 8.67 14.28 2.88
N LYS A 546 9.95 14.64 2.79
CA LYS A 546 10.67 14.88 1.53
C LYS A 546 11.81 13.88 1.27
N GLY A 547 11.87 12.81 2.06
CA GLY A 547 12.97 11.84 2.07
C GLY A 547 13.94 12.13 3.22
N GLU A 548 15.23 12.14 2.90
CA GLU A 548 16.29 12.43 3.87
C GLU A 548 16.16 13.86 4.44
N THR A 549 16.20 13.96 5.77
CA THR A 549 16.14 15.24 6.47
C THR A 549 17.55 15.80 6.66
N LYS A 550 17.73 17.10 6.37
CA LYS A 550 19.00 17.80 6.61
C LYS A 550 19.29 18.02 8.10
N ALA A 551 18.30 17.82 8.96
CA ALA A 551 18.46 17.90 10.40
C ALA A 551 19.34 16.76 10.96
N ILE A 552 19.48 15.67 10.20
CA ILE A 552 20.28 14.49 10.53
C ILE A 552 21.43 14.40 9.52
N SER A 553 22.62 13.95 9.94
CA SER A 553 23.73 13.73 9.01
C SER A 553 23.45 12.53 8.09
N GLU A 554 23.89 12.61 6.83
CA GLU A 554 23.76 11.53 5.84
C GLU A 554 24.21 10.17 6.37
N VAL A 555 25.38 10.10 7.00
CA VAL A 555 25.90 8.85 7.54
C VAL A 555 24.93 8.24 8.58
N GLN A 556 24.38 9.09 9.45
CA GLN A 556 23.43 8.67 10.47
C GLN A 556 22.08 8.25 9.88
N TYR A 557 21.62 8.94 8.84
CA TYR A 557 20.42 8.57 8.09
C TYR A 557 20.60 7.19 7.43
N GLN A 558 21.70 6.96 6.73
CA GLN A 558 22.00 5.67 6.09
C GLN A 558 22.15 4.52 7.10
N ILE A 559 22.78 4.76 8.26
CA ILE A 559 22.85 3.76 9.35
C ILE A 559 21.46 3.43 9.85
N SER A 560 20.66 4.44 10.19
CA SER A 560 19.32 4.25 10.73
C SER A 560 18.39 3.57 9.73
N LEU A 561 18.48 3.94 8.44
CA LEU A 561 17.73 3.31 7.36
C LEU A 561 18.13 1.84 7.21
N LYS A 562 19.43 1.52 7.18
CA LYS A 562 19.92 0.15 7.06
C LYS A 562 19.51 -0.72 8.25
N GLU A 563 19.58 -0.20 9.46
CA GLU A 563 19.12 -0.90 10.68
C GLU A 563 17.60 -1.13 10.63
N TRP A 564 16.86 -0.13 10.19
CA TRP A 564 15.43 -0.24 10.01
C TRP A 564 15.06 -1.21 8.87
N GLU A 565 15.80 -1.28 7.78
CA GLU A 565 15.62 -2.31 6.75
C GLU A 565 16.01 -3.71 7.25
N ALA A 566 16.98 -3.78 8.16
CA ALA A 566 17.38 -5.01 8.84
C ALA A 566 16.39 -5.48 9.92
N GLY A 567 15.31 -4.74 10.16
CA GLY A 567 14.22 -5.15 11.04
C GLY A 567 14.18 -4.49 12.42
N ALA A 568 15.01 -3.47 12.70
CA ALA A 568 15.01 -2.74 13.98
C ALA A 568 13.62 -2.22 14.37
N LYS A 569 13.07 -2.65 15.50
CA LYS A 569 11.69 -2.31 15.89
C LYS A 569 11.58 -0.84 16.32
N MET A 570 10.47 -0.20 15.95
CA MET A 570 10.11 1.11 16.47
C MET A 570 9.57 0.99 17.91
N PRO A 571 9.52 2.06 18.73
CA PRO A 571 9.04 2.00 20.11
C PRO A 571 7.64 1.39 20.27
N TRP A 572 6.73 1.61 19.33
CA TRP A 572 5.39 0.99 19.33
C TRP A 572 5.36 -0.44 18.76
N GLU A 573 6.47 -0.98 18.25
CA GLU A 573 6.63 -2.38 17.82
C GLU A 573 7.39 -3.23 18.86
N GLU A 574 7.94 -2.58 19.89
CA GLU A 574 8.71 -3.22 20.95
C GLU A 574 7.86 -4.11 21.86
N PRO A 575 8.45 -5.20 22.39
CA PRO A 575 7.75 -6.10 23.31
C PRO A 575 7.46 -5.43 24.64
N VAL A 576 6.28 -5.74 25.18
CA VAL A 576 5.86 -5.33 26.52
C VAL A 576 6.51 -6.26 27.55
N PRO A 577 7.01 -5.75 28.68
CA PRO A 577 7.48 -6.59 29.77
C PRO A 577 6.43 -7.62 30.22
N PRO A 578 6.79 -8.88 30.52
CA PRO A 578 5.83 -9.90 30.91
C PRO A 578 4.93 -9.51 32.09
N THR A 579 5.43 -8.68 33.01
CA THR A 579 4.68 -8.15 34.16
C THR A 579 3.50 -7.25 33.78
N LYS A 580 3.46 -6.75 32.55
CA LYS A 580 2.45 -5.82 32.04
C LYS A 580 1.45 -6.48 31.10
N ILE A 581 1.65 -7.75 30.72
CA ILE A 581 0.74 -8.48 29.81
C ILE A 581 -0.65 -8.67 30.44
N GLU A 582 -0.71 -8.97 31.74
CA GLU A 582 -1.98 -9.16 32.46
C GLU A 582 -2.56 -7.85 33.03
N ASP A 583 -1.86 -6.72 32.87
CA ASP A 583 -2.28 -5.40 33.35
C ASP A 583 -3.37 -4.83 32.43
N LEU A 584 -4.60 -4.78 32.95
CA LEU A 584 -5.77 -4.29 32.22
C LEU A 584 -5.58 -2.85 31.73
N GLN A 585 -5.02 -1.97 32.57
CA GLN A 585 -4.84 -0.56 32.22
C GLN A 585 -3.78 -0.38 31.12
N ALA A 586 -2.73 -1.20 31.13
CA ALA A 586 -1.73 -1.22 30.05
C ALA A 586 -2.36 -1.63 28.70
N GLY A 587 -3.19 -2.67 28.70
CA GLY A 587 -3.93 -3.08 27.49
C GLY A 587 -4.89 -1.99 26.98
N MET A 588 -5.62 -1.33 27.89
CA MET A 588 -6.53 -0.23 27.57
C MET A 588 -5.80 0.98 26.98
N ARG A 589 -4.59 1.28 27.48
CA ARG A 589 -3.72 2.33 26.93
C ARG A 589 -3.31 2.02 25.49
N VAL A 590 -2.83 0.79 25.22
CA VAL A 590 -2.45 0.38 23.86
C VAL A 590 -3.64 0.44 22.92
N TYR A 591 -4.82 -0.02 23.35
CA TYR A 591 -6.05 0.09 22.57
C TYR A 591 -6.36 1.55 22.18
N ALA A 592 -6.26 2.48 23.12
CA ALA A 592 -6.58 3.89 22.91
C ALA A 592 -5.55 4.63 22.06
N THR A 593 -4.27 4.29 22.15
CA THR A 593 -3.17 5.11 21.62
C THR A 593 -2.51 4.53 20.37
N GLU A 594 -2.55 3.21 20.16
CA GLU A 594 -1.86 2.51 19.08
C GLU A 594 -2.82 2.04 17.97
N GLY A 595 -3.86 2.84 17.68
CA GLY A 595 -4.67 2.70 16.47
C GLY A 595 -5.85 1.71 16.54
N CYS A 596 -6.13 1.04 17.67
CA CYS A 596 -7.34 0.21 17.77
C CYS A 596 -8.60 1.09 17.88
N ALA A 597 -8.58 2.09 18.78
CA ALA A 597 -9.69 3.02 19.00
C ALA A 597 -10.00 3.93 17.79
N SER A 598 -9.05 4.09 16.86
CA SER A 598 -9.29 4.84 15.63
C SER A 598 -10.29 4.15 14.70
N CYS A 599 -10.55 2.86 14.88
CA CYS A 599 -11.48 2.10 14.05
C CYS A 599 -12.56 1.36 14.85
N HIS A 600 -12.18 0.78 15.99
CA HIS A 600 -13.08 0.01 16.83
C HIS A 600 -13.60 0.86 17.98
N LYS A 601 -14.82 0.55 18.42
CA LYS A 601 -15.41 1.04 19.67
C LYS A 601 -15.43 -0.06 20.73
N LEU A 602 -15.10 0.28 21.97
CA LEU A 602 -15.03 -0.67 23.10
C LEU A 602 -15.53 -0.05 24.40
N GLN A 603 -16.57 -0.65 24.98
CA GLN A 603 -17.07 -0.36 26.32
C GLN A 603 -16.15 -0.90 27.42
N GLY A 604 -16.07 -0.18 28.53
CA GLY A 604 -15.29 -0.54 29.71
C GLY A 604 -14.28 0.51 30.18
N PHE A 605 -14.17 1.63 29.48
CA PHE A 605 -13.37 2.79 29.89
C PHE A 605 -14.20 3.65 30.85
N GLU A 606 -13.84 3.62 32.13
CA GLU A 606 -14.52 4.39 33.19
C GLU A 606 -13.93 5.80 33.32
N SER A 607 -14.76 6.70 33.85
CA SER A 607 -14.51 8.10 34.18
C SER A 607 -14.85 8.35 35.65
N LYS A 608 -14.36 9.50 36.17
CA LYS A 608 -14.86 10.12 37.40
C LYS A 608 -16.23 10.76 37.22
N VAL A 609 -16.62 11.04 35.99
CA VAL A 609 -17.90 11.62 35.64
C VAL A 609 -18.92 10.51 35.55
N ASP A 610 -19.86 10.47 36.49
CA ASP A 610 -20.85 9.41 36.59
C ASP A 610 -22.27 9.94 36.39
N LEU A 611 -23.15 9.05 35.95
CA LEU A 611 -24.56 9.31 35.73
C LEU A 611 -25.38 8.90 36.96
N ALA A 612 -26.20 9.82 37.46
CA ALA A 612 -27.04 9.59 38.63
C ALA A 612 -27.94 8.35 38.48
N GLU A 613 -28.18 7.64 39.58
CA GLU A 613 -28.93 6.39 39.56
C GLU A 613 -30.27 6.47 38.80
N ASN A 614 -30.56 5.45 37.98
CA ASN A 614 -31.76 5.35 37.14
C ASN A 614 -31.92 6.50 36.13
N ARG A 615 -30.82 7.09 35.63
CA ARG A 615 -30.84 8.10 34.57
C ARG A 615 -30.33 7.63 33.21
N SER A 616 -29.90 6.38 33.03
CA SER A 616 -29.47 5.86 31.72
C SER A 616 -30.55 6.01 30.63
N GLU A 617 -31.83 5.77 30.94
CA GLU A 617 -32.92 5.98 29.97
C GLU A 617 -33.10 7.46 29.59
N TRP A 618 -32.87 8.37 30.54
CA TRP A 618 -32.85 9.81 30.24
C TRP A 618 -31.68 10.13 29.31
N PHE A 619 -30.49 9.62 29.61
CA PHE A 619 -29.30 9.87 28.81
C PHE A 619 -29.46 9.37 27.38
N TYR A 620 -29.82 8.10 27.18
CA TYR A 620 -30.04 7.53 25.84
C TYR A 620 -31.08 8.28 25.01
N LYS A 621 -32.10 8.84 25.66
CA LYS A 621 -33.14 9.62 24.98
C LYS A 621 -32.66 11.01 24.55
N ARG A 622 -31.74 11.63 25.30
CA ARG A 622 -31.24 12.98 25.02
C ARG A 622 -29.98 12.98 24.17
N PHE A 623 -29.10 12.01 24.40
CA PHE A 623 -27.80 11.85 23.77
C PHE A 623 -27.69 10.43 23.19
N PRO A 624 -28.50 10.07 22.17
CA PRO A 624 -28.38 8.79 21.51
C PRO A 624 -27.00 8.65 20.85
N GLU A 625 -26.54 7.42 20.64
CA GLU A 625 -25.24 7.14 20.04
C GLU A 625 -25.05 7.88 18.69
N GLN A 626 -26.09 7.92 17.85
CA GLN A 626 -26.06 8.59 16.55
C GLN A 626 -26.62 10.03 16.63
N ILE A 627 -25.95 10.90 17.39
CA ILE A 627 -26.31 12.32 17.49
C ILE A 627 -25.45 13.18 16.57
N LEU A 628 -26.09 14.06 15.78
CA LEU A 628 -25.40 15.08 14.97
C LEU A 628 -24.80 16.16 15.86
N GLY A 629 -23.73 16.82 15.41
CA GLY A 629 -23.06 17.88 16.17
C GLY A 629 -23.98 19.06 16.47
N THR A 630 -24.75 19.54 15.48
CA THR A 630 -25.76 20.59 15.67
C THR A 630 -26.80 20.24 16.73
N VAL A 631 -27.31 19.01 16.69
CA VAL A 631 -28.30 18.53 17.66
C VAL A 631 -27.66 18.40 19.05
N LEU A 632 -26.40 17.96 19.14
CA LEU A 632 -25.66 17.87 20.39
C LEU A 632 -25.51 19.26 21.05
N VAL A 633 -25.18 20.28 20.27
CA VAL A 633 -25.10 21.67 20.74
C VAL A 633 -26.43 22.11 21.34
N ASP A 634 -27.53 21.92 20.61
CA ASP A 634 -28.87 22.29 21.08
C ASP A 634 -29.24 21.56 22.37
N ARG A 635 -28.91 20.26 22.48
CA ARG A 635 -29.20 19.45 23.67
C ARG A 635 -28.40 19.89 24.89
N VAL A 636 -27.13 20.21 24.74
CA VAL A 636 -26.30 20.69 25.87
C VAL A 636 -26.81 22.03 26.39
N LEU A 637 -27.28 22.91 25.50
CA LEU A 637 -27.88 24.19 25.87
C LEU A 637 -29.27 24.02 26.51
N GLU A 638 -30.14 23.22 25.91
CA GLU A 638 -31.51 22.98 26.37
C GLU A 638 -31.56 22.28 27.73
N TYR A 639 -30.67 21.30 27.95
CA TYR A 639 -30.67 20.45 29.15
C TYR A 639 -29.55 20.79 30.14
N GLY A 640 -28.92 21.96 30.06
CA GLY A 640 -27.78 22.34 30.91
C GLY A 640 -28.02 22.14 32.41
N GLU A 641 -29.18 22.56 32.95
CA GLU A 641 -29.51 22.34 34.36
C GLU A 641 -29.73 20.86 34.74
N GLU A 642 -30.23 20.06 33.79
CA GLU A 642 -30.42 18.62 33.99
C GLU A 642 -29.06 17.90 33.94
N ILE A 643 -28.15 18.32 33.05
CA ILE A 643 -26.77 17.82 32.97
C ILE A 643 -26.07 18.08 34.30
N ASP A 644 -26.09 19.30 34.82
CA ASP A 644 -25.42 19.64 36.09
C ASP A 644 -25.97 18.85 37.28
N ARG A 645 -27.23 18.42 37.21
CA ARG A 645 -27.89 17.65 38.28
C ARG A 645 -27.69 16.15 38.15
N TYR A 646 -27.70 15.62 36.93
CA TYR A 646 -27.69 14.18 36.68
C TYR A 646 -26.30 13.64 36.34
N ILE A 647 -25.37 14.49 35.93
CA ILE A 647 -24.00 14.09 35.63
C ILE A 647 -23.08 14.82 36.61
N TYR A 648 -22.42 14.05 37.48
CA TYR A 648 -21.63 14.59 38.59
C TYR A 648 -20.20 14.06 38.55
N LEU A 649 -19.28 14.84 39.14
CA LEU A 649 -17.87 14.49 39.27
C LEU A 649 -17.64 13.82 40.63
N ASP A 650 -17.11 12.61 40.65
CA ASP A 650 -16.57 11.96 41.85
C ASP A 650 -15.08 12.29 42.01
N GLY A 651 -14.79 13.29 42.85
CA GLY A 651 -13.46 13.89 42.98
C GLY A 651 -12.36 13.00 43.60
N GLU A 652 -12.71 11.86 44.19
CA GLU A 652 -11.73 10.95 44.84
C GLU A 652 -11.32 9.75 43.96
N LYS A 653 -12.02 9.50 42.84
CA LYS A 653 -11.75 8.37 41.94
C LYS A 653 -10.67 8.77 40.91
N GLN A 654 -9.78 7.88 40.47
CA GLN A 654 -8.91 8.08 39.31
C GLN A 654 -9.13 6.92 38.35
N GLU A 655 -9.68 7.22 37.16
CA GLU A 655 -10.10 6.20 36.20
C GLU A 655 -9.42 6.38 34.84
N MET A 656 -9.64 5.40 33.96
CA MET A 656 -8.87 5.26 32.73
C MET A 656 -9.04 6.45 31.78
N LEU A 657 -10.22 7.06 31.69
CA LEU A 657 -10.44 8.19 30.79
C LEU A 657 -9.69 9.45 31.22
N GLU A 658 -9.63 9.76 32.52
CA GLU A 658 -8.82 10.88 33.02
C GLU A 658 -7.32 10.62 32.88
N VAL A 659 -6.87 9.38 33.12
CA VAL A 659 -5.46 9.00 32.87
C VAL A 659 -5.10 9.22 31.40
N LEU A 660 -5.95 8.82 30.47
CA LEU A 660 -5.72 9.05 29.03
C LEU A 660 -5.76 10.54 28.65
N ALA A 661 -6.68 11.32 29.22
CA ALA A 661 -6.78 12.75 28.96
C ALA A 661 -5.58 13.53 29.50
N GLU A 662 -5.05 13.13 30.67
CA GLU A 662 -3.85 13.72 31.28
C GLU A 662 -2.58 13.37 30.49
N GLU A 663 -2.40 12.11 30.10
CA GLU A 663 -1.20 11.67 29.37
C GLU A 663 -1.21 12.02 27.88
N PHE A 664 -2.39 12.06 27.25
CA PHE A 664 -2.56 12.31 25.80
C PHE A 664 -3.66 13.35 25.53
N PRO A 665 -3.38 14.64 25.77
CA PRO A 665 -4.36 15.71 25.57
C PRO A 665 -4.97 15.72 24.15
N GLY A 666 -6.30 15.81 24.08
CA GLY A 666 -7.05 15.87 22.81
C GLY A 666 -7.21 14.54 22.07
N LEU A 667 -6.65 13.43 22.59
CA LEU A 667 -6.78 12.11 21.97
C LEU A 667 -8.24 11.62 21.97
N ILE A 668 -8.91 11.71 23.11
CA ILE A 668 -10.28 11.22 23.30
C ILE A 668 -11.22 11.97 22.37
N GLU A 669 -11.19 13.30 22.40
CA GLU A 669 -12.03 14.17 21.58
C GLU A 669 -11.80 13.91 20.08
N GLY A 670 -10.57 13.56 19.68
CA GLY A 670 -10.23 13.23 18.31
C GLY A 670 -11.05 12.06 17.75
N PHE A 671 -11.49 11.11 18.58
CA PHE A 671 -12.35 10.00 18.14
C PHE A 671 -13.82 10.40 17.91
N TYR A 672 -14.25 11.57 18.41
CA TYR A 672 -15.66 11.98 18.45
C TYR A 672 -15.90 13.27 17.64
N PRO A 673 -16.01 13.18 16.30
CA PRO A 673 -16.13 14.33 15.40
C PRO A 673 -17.33 15.25 15.72
N ASN A 674 -18.46 14.68 16.15
CA ASN A 674 -19.66 15.47 16.52
C ASN A 674 -19.46 16.25 17.82
N PHE A 675 -18.63 15.76 18.74
CA PHE A 675 -18.25 16.49 19.94
C PHE A 675 -17.24 17.59 19.63
N ARG A 676 -16.27 17.35 18.72
CA ARG A 676 -15.38 18.41 18.20
C ARG A 676 -16.16 19.55 17.54
N TYR A 677 -17.20 19.22 16.77
CA TYR A 677 -18.15 20.20 16.26
C TYR A 677 -18.79 21.02 17.39
N ALA A 678 -19.34 20.35 18.40
CA ALA A 678 -20.00 21.03 19.51
C ALA A 678 -19.04 21.92 20.31
N MET A 679 -17.79 21.49 20.52
CA MET A 679 -16.76 22.28 21.22
C MET A 679 -16.52 23.64 20.55
N ARG A 680 -16.47 23.67 19.20
CA ARG A 680 -16.20 24.92 18.47
C ARG A 680 -17.43 25.78 18.22
N ALA A 681 -18.63 25.20 18.18
CA ALA A 681 -19.87 25.89 17.79
C ALA A 681 -20.23 27.12 18.66
N GLN A 682 -19.70 27.19 19.89
CA GLN A 682 -19.94 28.32 20.80
C GLN A 682 -18.79 29.34 20.86
N ASN A 683 -17.68 29.12 20.14
CA ASN A 683 -16.49 29.97 20.20
C ASN A 683 -16.79 31.43 19.83
N THR A 684 -17.63 31.67 18.81
CA THR A 684 -18.04 33.04 18.42
C THR A 684 -19.20 33.56 19.27
N ARG A 685 -20.19 32.71 19.56
CA ARG A 685 -21.44 33.11 20.25
C ARG A 685 -21.21 33.50 21.72
N LEU A 686 -20.29 32.83 22.40
CA LEU A 686 -19.96 33.05 23.81
C LEU A 686 -18.58 33.72 24.00
N LYS A 687 -17.97 34.25 22.92
CA LYS A 687 -16.63 34.83 22.94
C LYS A 687 -16.41 35.89 24.03
N GLU A 688 -17.41 36.74 24.26
CA GLU A 688 -17.35 37.83 25.24
C GLU A 688 -17.76 37.42 26.66
N ASN A 689 -18.24 36.18 26.84
CA ASN A 689 -18.66 35.63 28.12
C ASN A 689 -17.88 34.35 28.42
N GLU A 690 -16.63 34.54 28.86
CA GLU A 690 -15.68 33.47 29.17
C GLU A 690 -16.25 32.47 30.19
N GLU A 691 -16.97 32.94 31.22
CA GLU A 691 -17.63 32.08 32.21
C GLU A 691 -18.69 31.16 31.58
N ALA A 692 -19.53 31.70 30.68
CA ALA A 692 -20.55 30.89 30.01
C ALA A 692 -19.94 29.89 29.02
N LEU A 693 -18.86 30.27 28.32
CA LEU A 693 -18.13 29.36 27.44
C LEU A 693 -17.47 28.23 28.23
N THR A 694 -16.81 28.54 29.35
CA THR A 694 -16.23 27.52 30.24
C THR A 694 -17.29 26.56 30.76
N LEU A 695 -18.44 27.07 31.23
CA LEU A 695 -19.53 26.22 31.71
C LEU A 695 -20.11 25.32 30.59
N TYR A 696 -20.24 25.85 29.38
CA TYR A 696 -20.68 25.05 28.23
C TYR A 696 -19.69 23.92 27.92
N LEU A 697 -18.39 24.22 27.86
CA LEU A 697 -17.35 23.22 27.60
C LEU A 697 -17.27 22.18 28.71
N GLU A 698 -17.45 22.58 29.97
CA GLU A 698 -17.51 21.66 31.11
C GLU A 698 -18.70 20.69 31.00
N ARG A 699 -19.89 21.21 30.68
CA ARG A 699 -21.09 20.36 30.44
C ARG A 699 -20.91 19.43 29.26
N LEU A 700 -20.32 19.92 28.17
CA LEU A 700 -20.04 19.10 26.98
C LEU A 700 -19.04 17.99 27.30
N HIS A 701 -17.97 18.30 28.04
CA HIS A 701 -17.00 17.32 28.50
C HIS A 701 -17.64 16.27 29.42
N LYS A 702 -18.50 16.69 30.37
CA LYS A 702 -19.27 15.76 31.21
C LYS A 702 -20.15 14.81 30.38
N VAL A 703 -20.84 15.35 29.37
CA VAL A 703 -21.65 14.54 28.44
C VAL A 703 -20.76 13.60 27.64
N LEU A 704 -19.58 14.03 27.19
CA LEU A 704 -18.63 13.19 26.45
C LEU A 704 -18.16 12.01 27.30
N MET A 705 -17.78 12.23 28.56
CA MET A 705 -17.33 11.15 29.45
C MET A 705 -18.40 10.09 29.66
N VAL A 706 -19.63 10.49 30.02
CA VAL A 706 -20.76 9.56 30.15
C VAL A 706 -21.10 8.89 28.81
N TYR A 707 -20.99 9.62 27.70
CA TYR A 707 -21.21 9.06 26.36
C TYR A 707 -20.20 7.93 26.07
N ILE A 708 -18.94 8.11 26.43
CA ILE A 708 -17.88 7.08 26.25
C ILE A 708 -18.12 5.88 27.16
N GLU A 709 -18.52 6.08 28.42
CA GLU A 709 -18.84 4.97 29.32
C GLU A 709 -20.01 4.14 28.78
N GLU A 710 -21.07 4.82 28.33
CA GLU A 710 -22.32 4.21 27.88
C GLU A 710 -22.20 3.53 26.51
N TYR A 711 -21.45 4.12 25.57
CA TYR A 711 -21.35 3.60 24.19
C TYR A 711 -19.99 2.96 23.86
N GLY A 712 -18.93 3.33 24.57
CA GLY A 712 -17.57 2.82 24.41
C GLY A 712 -16.60 3.82 23.79
N LEU A 713 -15.30 3.62 24.05
CA LEU A 713 -14.19 4.41 23.52
C LEU A 713 -13.84 4.01 22.08
N GLY A 714 -13.81 4.98 21.18
CA GLY A 714 -13.32 4.85 19.80
C GLY A 714 -14.37 5.14 18.71
N ARG A 715 -13.99 4.94 17.45
CA ARG A 715 -14.80 5.28 16.26
C ARG A 715 -15.72 4.15 15.79
N ASP A 716 -16.71 4.50 14.97
CA ASP A 716 -17.64 3.57 14.30
C ASP A 716 -17.23 3.23 12.86
N ILE A 717 -15.94 2.91 12.64
CA ILE A 717 -15.45 2.47 11.32
C ILE A 717 -15.52 0.94 11.22
N ALA A 718 -15.25 0.23 12.31
CA ALA A 718 -15.21 -1.22 12.39
C ALA A 718 -16.18 -1.75 13.48
N PRO A 719 -16.50 -3.06 13.49
CA PRO A 719 -17.44 -3.63 14.46
C PRO A 719 -17.03 -3.39 15.91
N HIS A 720 -18.02 -3.15 16.78
CA HIS A 720 -17.82 -2.96 18.22
C HIS A 720 -17.22 -4.22 18.86
N LEU A 721 -16.26 -4.02 19.76
CA LEU A 721 -15.50 -5.11 20.39
C LEU A 721 -16.03 -5.50 21.77
N ASN A 722 -17.13 -4.88 22.23
CA ASN A 722 -17.69 -4.97 23.58
C ASN A 722 -17.80 -6.40 24.14
N TRP A 723 -18.02 -7.41 23.29
CA TRP A 723 -18.15 -8.81 23.71
C TRP A 723 -17.18 -9.76 22.99
N SER A 724 -16.23 -9.25 22.23
CA SER A 724 -15.34 -10.05 21.38
C SER A 724 -14.58 -11.13 22.16
N GLY A 725 -14.05 -10.82 23.34
CA GLY A 725 -13.39 -11.78 24.21
C GLY A 725 -14.32 -12.76 24.94
N VAL A 726 -15.64 -12.72 24.72
CA VAL A 726 -16.55 -13.79 25.17
C VAL A 726 -16.50 -14.97 24.21
N TYR A 727 -16.56 -14.69 22.90
CA TYR A 727 -16.80 -15.70 21.87
C TYR A 727 -15.60 -15.93 20.93
N ARG A 728 -14.51 -15.16 21.04
CA ARG A 728 -13.25 -15.41 20.34
C ARG A 728 -12.18 -15.84 21.34
N ASP A 729 -11.45 -16.88 20.99
CA ASP A 729 -10.30 -17.36 21.77
C ASP A 729 -9.01 -16.64 21.36
N ASP A 730 -7.95 -16.84 22.14
CA ASP A 730 -6.64 -16.25 21.87
C ASP A 730 -6.11 -16.60 20.49
N ALA A 731 -6.30 -17.86 20.05
CA ALA A 731 -5.84 -18.33 18.75
C ALA A 731 -6.52 -17.56 17.61
N TRP A 732 -7.84 -17.35 17.70
CA TRP A 732 -8.59 -16.56 16.73
C TRP A 732 -8.20 -15.09 16.80
N LEU A 733 -8.11 -14.48 17.99
CA LEU A 733 -7.79 -13.05 18.15
C LEU A 733 -6.38 -12.73 17.64
N THR A 734 -5.37 -13.49 18.08
CA THR A 734 -3.99 -13.31 17.61
C THR A 734 -3.85 -13.63 16.13
N GLY A 735 -4.53 -14.67 15.63
CA GLY A 735 -4.58 -14.96 14.20
C GLY A 735 -5.19 -13.82 13.39
N HIS A 736 -6.29 -13.24 13.90
CA HIS A 736 -6.97 -12.12 13.29
C HIS A 736 -6.09 -10.87 13.26
N PHE A 737 -5.42 -10.50 14.35
CA PHE A 737 -4.52 -9.35 14.36
C PHE A 737 -3.36 -9.50 13.36
N LYS A 738 -2.78 -10.70 13.26
CA LYS A 738 -1.66 -10.99 12.35
C LYS A 738 -2.09 -11.05 10.87
N ASN A 739 -3.30 -11.52 10.58
CA ASN A 739 -3.82 -11.62 9.23
C ASN A 739 -5.36 -11.48 9.18
N PRO A 740 -5.89 -10.24 9.29
CA PRO A 740 -7.34 -10.02 9.37
C PRO A 740 -8.10 -10.58 8.15
N ALA A 741 -7.48 -10.48 6.95
CA ALA A 741 -8.06 -10.91 5.69
C ALA A 741 -8.28 -12.43 5.58
N ALA A 742 -7.55 -13.24 6.35
CA ALA A 742 -7.74 -14.69 6.42
C ALA A 742 -9.03 -15.08 7.17
N PHE A 743 -9.49 -14.24 8.09
CA PHE A 743 -10.67 -14.50 8.92
C PHE A 743 -11.92 -13.77 8.38
N THR A 744 -11.73 -12.58 7.83
CA THR A 744 -12.78 -11.76 7.24
C THR A 744 -12.33 -11.29 5.87
N ALA A 745 -13.02 -11.75 4.83
CA ALA A 745 -12.63 -11.44 3.45
C ALA A 745 -12.62 -9.93 3.21
N ARG A 746 -11.57 -9.41 2.57
CA ARG A 746 -11.39 -7.96 2.31
C ARG A 746 -11.52 -7.08 3.57
N SER A 747 -11.11 -7.60 4.72
CA SER A 747 -10.98 -6.78 5.93
C SER A 747 -10.13 -5.55 5.62
N ILE A 748 -10.63 -4.37 5.97
CA ILE A 748 -9.87 -3.11 5.90
C ILE A 748 -8.93 -2.95 7.11
N MET A 749 -9.07 -3.81 8.11
CA MET A 749 -8.20 -3.80 9.28
C MET A 749 -6.75 -4.02 8.83
N PRO A 750 -5.83 -3.09 9.18
CA PRO A 750 -4.43 -3.25 8.81
C PRO A 750 -3.79 -4.39 9.59
N VAL A 751 -2.68 -4.90 9.07
CA VAL A 751 -1.83 -5.83 9.81
C VAL A 751 -1.09 -5.03 10.88
N MET A 752 -1.44 -5.25 12.14
CA MET A 752 -0.80 -4.53 13.25
C MET A 752 0.64 -5.02 13.43
N PRO A 753 1.67 -4.15 13.36
CA PRO A 753 3.07 -4.54 13.46
C PRO A 753 3.50 -4.76 14.93
N PHE A 754 2.61 -5.29 15.76
CA PHE A 754 2.87 -5.56 17.17
C PHE A 754 3.65 -6.86 17.35
N ASP A 755 4.35 -6.95 18.48
CA ASP A 755 4.92 -8.21 18.92
C ASP A 755 3.85 -9.13 19.57
N GLU A 756 4.23 -10.37 19.90
CA GLU A 756 3.31 -11.32 20.51
C GLU A 756 2.84 -10.90 21.91
N THR A 757 3.70 -10.26 22.71
CA THR A 757 3.34 -9.81 24.06
C THR A 757 2.24 -8.74 24.03
N LYS A 758 2.28 -7.79 23.08
CA LYS A 758 1.17 -6.85 22.85
C LYS A 758 -0.12 -7.55 22.44
N PHE A 759 -0.07 -8.58 21.57
CA PHE A 759 -1.26 -9.34 21.22
C PHE A 759 -1.86 -10.06 22.43
N TYR A 760 -1.04 -10.69 23.27
CA TYR A 760 -1.52 -11.33 24.50
C TYR A 760 -2.14 -10.32 25.47
N MET A 761 -1.54 -9.14 25.60
CA MET A 761 -2.07 -8.07 26.44
C MET A 761 -3.44 -7.57 25.95
N LEU A 762 -3.58 -7.34 24.64
CA LEU A 762 -4.86 -6.97 24.03
C LEU A 762 -5.92 -8.07 24.16
N ASN A 763 -5.54 -9.34 23.97
CA ASN A 763 -6.46 -10.45 24.17
C ASN A 763 -6.97 -10.50 25.62
N ASN A 764 -6.06 -10.39 26.61
CA ASN A 764 -6.43 -10.37 28.02
C ASN A 764 -7.41 -9.23 28.32
N MET A 765 -7.14 -8.02 27.82
CA MET A 765 -8.06 -6.88 27.94
C MET A 765 -9.44 -7.21 27.34
N LEU A 766 -9.51 -7.72 26.10
CA LEU A 766 -10.77 -8.06 25.44
C LEU A 766 -11.54 -9.16 26.19
N HIS A 767 -10.84 -10.14 26.77
CA HIS A 767 -11.44 -11.19 27.59
C HIS A 767 -12.04 -10.64 28.90
N VAL A 768 -11.30 -9.78 29.61
CA VAL A 768 -11.75 -9.18 30.86
C VAL A 768 -12.95 -8.26 30.62
N LEU A 769 -12.83 -7.31 29.68
CA LEU A 769 -13.90 -6.37 29.36
C LEU A 769 -15.11 -7.07 28.73
N GLY A 770 -14.89 -8.03 27.83
CA GLY A 770 -15.94 -8.83 27.20
C GLY A 770 -16.83 -9.54 28.22
N ARG A 771 -16.23 -10.17 29.24
CA ARG A 771 -16.97 -10.83 30.32
C ARG A 771 -17.70 -9.82 31.21
N LYS A 772 -17.08 -8.69 31.54
CA LYS A 772 -17.71 -7.60 32.31
C LYS A 772 -18.97 -7.11 31.60
N ASN A 773 -18.84 -6.70 30.33
CA ASN A 773 -19.94 -6.18 29.51
C ASN A 773 -21.05 -7.23 29.31
N ARG A 774 -20.70 -8.50 29.14
CA ARG A 774 -21.68 -9.59 29.08
C ARG A 774 -22.43 -9.74 30.41
N ASN A 775 -21.74 -9.72 31.54
CA ASN A 775 -22.36 -9.88 32.86
C ASN A 775 -23.32 -8.73 33.19
N GLU A 776 -22.97 -7.51 32.81
CA GLU A 776 -23.83 -6.33 32.94
C GLU A 776 -25.10 -6.48 32.08
N LEU A 777 -24.95 -6.84 30.80
CA LEU A 777 -26.07 -7.11 29.90
C LEU A 777 -27.00 -8.21 30.46
N ARG A 778 -26.43 -9.28 31.02
CA ARG A 778 -27.19 -10.36 31.67
C ARG A 778 -27.93 -9.89 32.91
N SER A 779 -27.33 -9.00 33.70
CA SER A 779 -27.99 -8.37 34.86
C SER A 779 -29.22 -7.56 34.43
N ILE A 780 -29.12 -6.83 33.31
CA ILE A 780 -30.24 -6.08 32.72
C ILE A 780 -31.36 -7.03 32.29
N TRP A 781 -31.05 -8.10 31.53
CA TRP A 781 -32.07 -9.08 31.10
C TRP A 781 -32.72 -9.81 32.28
N LYS A 782 -31.97 -10.10 33.35
CA LYS A 782 -32.51 -10.71 34.57
C LYS A 782 -33.49 -9.79 35.30
N LYS A 783 -33.25 -8.47 35.29
CA LYS A 783 -34.12 -7.48 35.95
C LYS A 783 -35.35 -7.12 35.11
N LYS A 784 -35.18 -6.88 33.81
CA LYS A 784 -36.23 -6.34 32.92
C LYS A 784 -36.94 -7.40 32.07
N GLY A 785 -36.39 -8.61 31.99
CA GLY A 785 -36.75 -9.61 30.98
C GLY A 785 -35.99 -9.39 29.67
N PHE A 786 -35.90 -10.44 28.85
CA PHE A 786 -35.27 -10.36 27.53
C PHE A 786 -36.19 -9.63 26.54
N ASP A 787 -35.70 -8.54 25.95
CA ASP A 787 -36.37 -7.81 24.89
C ASP A 787 -35.62 -7.99 23.54
N PRO A 788 -36.22 -8.69 22.55
CA PRO A 788 -35.64 -8.84 21.23
C PRO A 788 -35.29 -7.54 20.51
N ALA A 789 -36.05 -6.47 20.70
CA ALA A 789 -35.80 -5.20 20.03
C ALA A 789 -34.54 -4.52 20.59
N LEU A 790 -34.43 -4.46 21.92
CA LEU A 790 -33.24 -3.94 22.60
C LEU A 790 -31.99 -4.80 22.31
N ALA A 791 -32.13 -6.13 22.30
CA ALA A 791 -31.03 -7.02 21.94
C ALA A 791 -30.55 -6.79 20.50
N TYR A 792 -31.48 -6.53 19.57
CA TYR A 792 -31.13 -6.19 18.18
C TYR A 792 -30.39 -4.85 18.09
N GLU A 793 -30.86 -3.84 18.82
CA GLU A 793 -30.23 -2.52 18.88
C GLU A 793 -28.79 -2.61 19.35
N LEU A 794 -28.54 -3.27 20.49
CA LEU A 794 -27.21 -3.37 21.10
C LEU A 794 -26.23 -4.27 20.33
N LEU A 795 -26.71 -5.38 19.73
CA LEU A 795 -25.82 -6.42 19.18
C LEU A 795 -25.74 -6.41 17.65
N CYS A 796 -26.77 -5.93 16.96
CA CYS A 796 -26.91 -6.13 15.52
C CYS A 796 -26.96 -4.83 14.71
N SER A 797 -27.38 -3.73 15.32
CA SER A 797 -27.74 -2.51 14.58
C SER A 797 -26.55 -1.74 14.01
N SER A 798 -25.37 -1.84 14.61
CA SER A 798 -24.13 -1.23 14.09
C SER A 798 -23.84 -1.67 12.65
N CYS A 799 -24.07 -2.96 12.34
CA CYS A 799 -23.92 -3.53 11.00
C CYS A 799 -25.23 -3.51 10.18
N HIS A 800 -26.34 -4.00 10.76
CA HIS A 800 -27.58 -4.19 9.99
C HIS A 800 -28.51 -2.95 9.98
N GLY A 801 -28.16 -1.89 10.70
CA GLY A 801 -28.92 -0.65 10.87
C GLY A 801 -30.10 -0.81 11.84
N LEU A 802 -30.47 0.25 12.55
CA LEU A 802 -31.64 0.27 13.46
C LEU A 802 -32.93 -0.18 12.74
N GLN A 803 -33.04 0.14 11.45
CA GLN A 803 -34.18 -0.23 10.62
C GLN A 803 -34.07 -1.61 9.97
N ARG A 804 -32.99 -2.37 10.19
CA ARG A 804 -32.73 -3.72 9.65
C ARG A 804 -32.43 -3.79 8.14
N GLN A 805 -31.93 -2.72 7.55
CA GLN A 805 -31.77 -2.62 6.09
C GLN A 805 -30.40 -3.08 5.58
N GLY A 806 -29.44 -3.41 6.46
CA GLY A 806 -28.08 -3.78 6.08
C GLY A 806 -27.17 -2.58 5.81
N ASN A 807 -27.53 -1.41 6.33
CA ASN A 807 -26.85 -0.12 6.13
C ASN A 807 -26.54 0.55 7.48
N GLY A 808 -26.15 -0.23 8.50
CA GLY A 808 -25.65 0.35 9.74
C GLY A 808 -24.36 1.16 9.52
N LEU A 809 -23.92 1.91 10.53
CA LEU A 809 -22.78 2.83 10.40
C LEU A 809 -21.51 2.15 9.88
N VAL A 810 -21.23 0.93 10.34
CA VAL A 810 -20.02 0.21 9.92
C VAL A 810 -20.19 -0.50 8.57
N ALA A 811 -21.43 -0.60 8.04
CA ALA A 811 -21.76 -1.41 6.86
C ALA A 811 -21.03 -0.99 5.58
N GLU A 812 -20.65 0.30 5.48
CA GLU A 812 -19.88 0.85 4.38
C GLU A 812 -18.45 0.30 4.32
N TRP A 813 -17.88 -0.02 5.47
CA TRP A 813 -16.46 -0.35 5.64
C TRP A 813 -16.18 -1.84 5.80
N ILE A 814 -17.23 -2.67 5.90
CA ILE A 814 -17.11 -4.10 6.17
C ILE A 814 -17.58 -4.93 4.96
N TYR A 815 -16.86 -6.01 4.70
CA TYR A 815 -17.17 -6.94 3.62
C TYR A 815 -17.34 -8.38 4.13
N PRO A 816 -18.33 -9.14 3.64
CA PRO A 816 -19.41 -8.72 2.75
C PRO A 816 -20.41 -7.78 3.44
N ILE A 817 -21.08 -6.94 2.65
CA ILE A 817 -22.10 -6.01 3.15
C ILE A 817 -23.20 -6.78 3.91
N PRO A 818 -23.62 -6.32 5.10
CA PRO A 818 -24.67 -6.95 5.89
C PRO A 818 -25.98 -7.14 5.11
N LYS A 819 -26.66 -8.28 5.33
CA LYS A 819 -27.92 -8.56 4.64
C LYS A 819 -29.04 -7.63 5.11
N ASN A 820 -29.88 -7.21 4.17
CA ASN A 820 -31.12 -6.48 4.45
C ASN A 820 -32.17 -7.43 5.07
N LEU A 821 -32.30 -7.38 6.40
CA LEU A 821 -33.23 -8.22 7.16
C LEU A 821 -34.68 -7.69 7.11
N ARG A 822 -34.97 -6.57 6.43
CA ARG A 822 -36.35 -6.21 6.04
C ARG A 822 -36.78 -6.87 4.74
N ASN A 823 -35.86 -7.38 3.92
CA ASN A 823 -36.20 -7.92 2.61
C ASN A 823 -36.99 -9.24 2.79
N PRO A 824 -38.29 -9.29 2.43
CA PRO A 824 -39.11 -10.47 2.62
C PRO A 824 -38.71 -11.61 1.70
N VAL A 825 -38.03 -11.35 0.57
CA VAL A 825 -37.47 -12.39 -0.30
C VAL A 825 -36.31 -13.09 0.41
N PHE A 826 -35.40 -12.33 1.02
CA PHE A 826 -34.27 -12.89 1.77
C PHE A 826 -34.73 -13.68 3.01
N LEU A 827 -35.61 -13.12 3.83
CA LEU A 827 -36.10 -13.86 5.01
C LEU A 827 -36.88 -15.13 4.65
N ARG A 828 -37.52 -15.18 3.46
CA ARG A 828 -38.16 -16.40 2.94
C ARG A 828 -37.16 -17.44 2.44
N SER A 829 -35.99 -17.01 1.97
CA SER A 829 -34.98 -17.93 1.44
C SER A 829 -34.21 -18.69 2.52
N ILE A 830 -34.37 -18.34 3.80
CA ILE A 830 -33.72 -19.01 4.93
C ILE A 830 -34.77 -19.41 5.98
N THR A 831 -34.61 -20.60 6.57
CA THR A 831 -35.49 -21.05 7.65
C THR A 831 -35.17 -20.32 8.96
N LYS A 832 -36.11 -20.33 9.92
CA LYS A 832 -35.86 -19.76 11.25
C LYS A 832 -34.71 -20.46 11.96
N GLU A 833 -34.56 -21.77 11.76
CA GLU A 833 -33.46 -22.56 12.32
C GLU A 833 -32.12 -22.12 11.70
N ARG A 834 -32.07 -21.88 10.39
CA ARG A 834 -30.86 -21.37 9.74
C ARG A 834 -30.54 -19.93 10.14
N ALA A 835 -31.55 -19.09 10.34
CA ALA A 835 -31.38 -17.74 10.86
C ALA A 835 -30.84 -17.78 12.31
N LEU A 836 -31.37 -18.67 13.14
CA LEU A 836 -30.88 -18.89 14.51
C LEU A 836 -29.43 -19.36 14.53
N ASP A 837 -29.10 -20.35 13.70
CA ASP A 837 -27.74 -20.87 13.55
C ASP A 837 -26.76 -19.78 13.12
N SER A 838 -27.16 -18.89 12.20
CA SER A 838 -26.34 -17.76 11.76
C SER A 838 -26.12 -16.70 12.86
N ILE A 839 -27.04 -16.60 13.83
CA ILE A 839 -26.90 -15.68 14.98
C ILE A 839 -26.03 -16.31 16.06
N LEU A 840 -26.26 -17.59 16.39
CA LEU A 840 -25.55 -18.27 17.47
C LEU A 840 -24.11 -18.61 17.11
N HIS A 841 -23.86 -19.11 15.90
CA HIS A 841 -22.53 -19.55 15.44
C HIS A 841 -21.89 -18.56 14.44
N GLY A 842 -22.54 -17.42 14.21
CA GLY A 842 -22.08 -16.42 13.27
C GLY A 842 -22.10 -16.91 11.82
N VAL A 843 -21.44 -16.16 10.93
CA VAL A 843 -21.29 -16.54 9.53
C VAL A 843 -19.81 -16.52 9.15
N LYS A 844 -19.23 -17.70 8.94
CA LYS A 844 -17.80 -17.87 8.64
C LYS A 844 -17.35 -17.03 7.44
N GLY A 845 -16.19 -16.37 7.56
CA GLY A 845 -15.61 -15.52 6.52
C GLY A 845 -16.23 -14.11 6.45
N THR A 846 -17.12 -13.78 7.39
CA THR A 846 -17.77 -12.46 7.49
C THR A 846 -17.55 -11.85 8.88
N PRO A 847 -17.84 -10.55 9.06
CA PRO A 847 -17.78 -9.90 10.37
C PRO A 847 -18.85 -10.38 11.37
N MET A 848 -19.83 -11.20 10.97
CA MET A 848 -20.96 -11.60 11.82
C MET A 848 -20.49 -12.47 13.01
N PRO A 849 -20.60 -12.00 14.27
CA PRO A 849 -20.11 -12.72 15.43
C PRO A 849 -20.95 -13.95 15.82
N PRO A 850 -20.34 -14.97 16.45
CA PRO A 850 -21.05 -16.11 17.03
C PRO A 850 -21.58 -15.79 18.43
N TRP A 851 -22.74 -15.12 18.52
CA TRP A 851 -23.29 -14.63 19.78
C TRP A 851 -23.64 -15.73 20.80
N GLY A 852 -23.79 -16.98 20.34
CA GLY A 852 -24.11 -18.15 21.15
C GLY A 852 -22.91 -18.96 21.62
N GLU A 853 -21.69 -18.59 21.20
CA GLU A 853 -20.46 -19.33 21.52
C GLU A 853 -19.69 -18.69 22.69
N VAL A 854 -18.81 -19.49 23.30
CA VAL A 854 -17.91 -19.06 24.37
C VAL A 854 -16.52 -19.64 24.10
N ALA A 855 -15.49 -18.79 24.20
CA ALA A 855 -14.09 -19.16 23.98
C ALA A 855 -13.56 -20.13 25.06
N PRO A 856 -12.74 -21.14 24.70
CA PRO A 856 -12.00 -21.96 25.67
C PRO A 856 -10.79 -21.20 26.27
N PRO A 857 -10.25 -21.60 27.45
CA PRO A 857 -10.66 -22.72 28.31
C PRO A 857 -11.78 -22.34 29.30
N GLN A 858 -12.75 -23.23 29.49
CA GLN A 858 -13.84 -23.06 30.47
C GLN A 858 -13.39 -23.22 31.94
N GLU A 859 -12.08 -23.28 32.21
CA GLU A 859 -11.48 -23.63 33.51
C GLU A 859 -11.75 -22.60 34.63
N LEU A 860 -12.25 -21.40 34.29
CA LEU A 860 -12.74 -20.40 35.24
C LEU A 860 -14.24 -20.55 35.60
N GLY A 861 -14.94 -21.56 35.05
CA GLY A 861 -16.33 -21.90 35.40
C GLY A 861 -17.43 -21.07 34.75
N ASP A 862 -17.08 -20.16 33.83
CA ASP A 862 -18.02 -19.21 33.22
C ASP A 862 -18.28 -19.53 31.75
N SER A 863 -19.30 -20.36 31.51
CA SER A 863 -19.73 -20.84 30.19
C SER A 863 -20.91 -20.04 29.60
N LEU A 864 -21.15 -18.82 30.08
CA LEU A 864 -22.30 -18.02 29.66
C LEU A 864 -22.03 -17.32 28.32
N PRO A 865 -22.82 -17.58 27.26
CA PRO A 865 -22.70 -16.86 25.99
C PRO A 865 -23.33 -15.47 26.07
N VAL A 866 -23.13 -14.66 25.03
CA VAL A 866 -23.84 -13.37 24.91
C VAL A 866 -25.33 -13.58 24.73
N LEU A 867 -25.75 -14.50 23.85
CA LEU A 867 -27.15 -14.91 23.65
C LEU A 867 -27.30 -16.42 23.92
N THR A 868 -28.32 -16.79 24.70
CA THR A 868 -28.71 -18.21 24.81
C THR A 868 -29.53 -18.63 23.59
N TYR A 869 -29.67 -19.95 23.39
CA TYR A 869 -30.53 -20.51 22.35
C TYR A 869 -31.99 -19.96 22.42
N SER A 870 -32.57 -19.87 23.62
CA SER A 870 -33.94 -19.37 23.81
C SER A 870 -34.07 -17.90 23.41
N GLU A 871 -33.11 -17.07 23.80
CA GLU A 871 -33.08 -15.64 23.48
C GLU A 871 -32.84 -15.40 21.98
N GLY A 872 -31.91 -16.15 21.37
CA GLY A 872 -31.72 -16.15 19.93
C GLY A 872 -32.99 -16.53 19.17
N MET A 873 -33.74 -17.53 19.64
CA MET A 873 -35.01 -17.92 19.04
C MET A 873 -36.08 -16.83 19.19
N GLN A 874 -36.13 -16.13 20.33
CA GLN A 874 -37.02 -14.98 20.52
C GLN A 874 -36.68 -13.83 19.55
N LEU A 875 -35.39 -13.57 19.34
CA LEU A 875 -34.89 -12.59 18.37
C LEU A 875 -35.27 -12.95 16.92
N VAL A 876 -35.04 -14.20 16.52
CA VAL A 876 -35.46 -14.70 15.19
C VAL A 876 -36.97 -14.58 15.02
N ASN A 877 -37.75 -15.00 16.01
CA ASN A 877 -39.21 -14.88 15.93
C ASN A 877 -39.65 -13.42 15.78
N TRP A 878 -39.02 -12.49 16.50
CA TRP A 878 -39.28 -11.06 16.37
C TRP A 878 -38.95 -10.53 14.96
N LEU A 879 -37.82 -10.93 14.36
CA LEU A 879 -37.47 -10.55 12.99
C LEU A 879 -38.52 -11.01 11.96
N TYR A 880 -39.10 -12.20 12.14
CA TYR A 880 -40.07 -12.78 11.21
C TYR A 880 -41.52 -12.31 11.43
N ARG A 881 -41.85 -11.56 12.51
CA ARG A 881 -43.22 -11.10 12.80
C ARG A 881 -43.81 -10.19 11.72
N GLY A 882 -42.99 -9.52 10.91
CA GLY A 882 -43.42 -8.60 9.85
C GLY A 882 -43.68 -9.26 8.48
N VAL A 883 -43.50 -10.58 8.34
CA VAL A 883 -43.69 -11.29 7.07
C VAL A 883 -45.15 -11.80 6.98
N PRO A 884 -45.95 -11.41 5.96
CA PRO A 884 -47.36 -11.78 5.87
C PRO A 884 -47.61 -13.30 5.91
N ILE A 885 -48.52 -13.74 6.79
CA ILE A 885 -48.84 -15.17 7.04
C ILE A 885 -49.33 -15.90 5.77
N GLN A 886 -50.00 -15.18 4.85
CA GLN A 886 -50.47 -15.73 3.56
C GLN A 886 -49.32 -16.13 2.61
N MET A 887 -48.07 -15.81 2.94
CA MET A 887 -46.87 -16.18 2.19
C MET A 887 -45.94 -17.16 2.93
N LEU A 888 -46.36 -17.70 4.09
CA LEU A 888 -45.61 -18.66 4.92
C LEU A 888 -46.08 -20.12 4.70
N GLY A 889 -46.40 -20.49 3.45
CA GLY A 889 -46.75 -21.88 3.14
C GLY A 889 -45.58 -22.81 3.42
N GLU A 890 -45.83 -23.89 4.18
CA GLU A 890 -44.87 -24.94 4.59
C GLU A 890 -44.35 -25.81 3.44
N GLU A 891 -44.26 -25.29 2.21
CA GLU A 891 -43.50 -25.98 1.19
C GLU A 891 -42.02 -25.74 1.49
N LYS A 892 -41.32 -26.82 1.87
CA LYS A 892 -39.87 -26.91 1.71
C LYS A 892 -39.57 -26.51 0.27
N ILE A 893 -39.22 -25.23 0.06
CA ILE A 893 -38.46 -24.84 -1.11
C ILE A 893 -37.11 -25.48 -0.87
N GLU A 894 -37.00 -26.73 -1.29
CA GLU A 894 -35.73 -27.41 -1.51
C GLU A 894 -35.03 -26.54 -2.54
N GLN A 895 -34.29 -25.53 -2.08
CA GLN A 895 -33.47 -24.71 -2.95
C GLN A 895 -32.39 -25.64 -3.50
N LYS A 896 -32.69 -26.23 -4.66
CA LYS A 896 -31.68 -26.80 -5.53
C LYS A 896 -30.60 -25.75 -5.66
N LYS A 897 -29.42 -26.09 -5.15
CA LYS A 897 -28.20 -25.31 -5.24
C LYS A 897 -28.09 -24.76 -6.67
N TRP A 898 -28.19 -23.43 -6.82
CA TRP A 898 -28.16 -22.69 -8.10
C TRP A 898 -29.42 -22.77 -8.98
N ASN A 899 -30.52 -22.15 -8.56
CA ASN A 899 -31.66 -21.89 -9.46
C ASN A 899 -31.33 -20.74 -10.43
N TYR A 900 -30.55 -21.04 -11.46
CA TYR A 900 -30.26 -20.16 -12.59
C TYR A 900 -30.10 -21.01 -13.83
N ASP A 901 -31.15 -21.04 -14.62
CA ASP A 901 -31.30 -21.86 -15.81
C ASP A 901 -31.25 -20.97 -17.08
N PRO A 902 -31.05 -21.56 -18.26
CA PRO A 902 -30.96 -20.81 -19.52
C PRO A 902 -32.14 -19.85 -19.76
N GLU A 903 -33.35 -20.23 -19.35
CA GLU A 903 -34.54 -19.40 -19.45
C GLU A 903 -34.45 -18.13 -18.59
N ASN A 904 -33.81 -18.20 -17.42
CA ASN A 904 -33.61 -17.02 -16.56
C ASN A 904 -32.63 -16.02 -17.18
N ILE A 905 -31.62 -16.52 -17.90
CA ILE A 905 -30.65 -15.68 -18.60
C ILE A 905 -31.34 -14.91 -19.72
N ILE A 906 -32.19 -15.60 -20.49
CA ILE A 906 -32.97 -14.99 -21.59
C ILE A 906 -33.96 -13.96 -21.03
N GLU A 907 -34.66 -14.30 -19.94
CA GLU A 907 -35.57 -13.37 -19.28
C GLU A 907 -34.85 -12.10 -18.78
N GLU A 908 -33.66 -12.23 -18.18
CA GLU A 908 -32.83 -11.09 -17.74
C GLU A 908 -32.40 -10.22 -18.92
N MET A 909 -31.85 -10.82 -19.99
CA MET A 909 -31.44 -10.09 -21.20
C MET A 909 -32.62 -9.31 -21.81
N SER A 910 -33.80 -9.92 -21.85
CA SER A 910 -35.01 -9.28 -22.36
C SER A 910 -35.43 -8.04 -21.53
N LYS A 911 -35.23 -8.07 -20.21
CA LYS A 911 -35.54 -6.96 -19.29
C LYS A 911 -34.49 -5.85 -19.34
N GLU A 912 -33.22 -6.23 -19.39
CA GLU A 912 -32.07 -5.32 -19.39
C GLU A 912 -31.89 -4.60 -20.73
N ARG A 913 -32.52 -5.10 -21.81
CA ARG A 913 -32.39 -4.58 -23.18
C ARG A 913 -30.95 -4.59 -23.70
N ASP A 914 -30.17 -5.57 -23.24
CA ASP A 914 -28.78 -5.75 -23.60
C ASP A 914 -28.65 -7.03 -24.43
N TRP A 915 -28.01 -6.93 -25.60
CA TRP A 915 -28.03 -7.97 -26.63
C TRP A 915 -26.62 -8.27 -27.14
N LEU A 916 -26.45 -9.50 -27.65
CA LEU A 916 -25.22 -9.92 -28.29
C LEU A 916 -25.20 -9.42 -29.75
N ALA A 917 -24.10 -8.79 -30.17
CA ALA A 917 -23.89 -8.31 -31.54
C ALA A 917 -23.98 -9.46 -32.58
N PRO A 918 -24.48 -9.24 -33.83
CA PRO A 918 -24.41 -7.96 -34.56
C PRO A 918 -25.71 -7.18 -34.79
N ALA A 919 -26.89 -7.60 -34.32
CA ALA A 919 -28.09 -6.74 -34.29
C ALA A 919 -29.15 -7.25 -33.29
N PRO A 920 -29.81 -6.37 -32.52
CA PRO A 920 -30.95 -6.75 -31.68
C PRO A 920 -32.13 -7.25 -32.51
N PRO A 921 -32.87 -8.29 -32.07
CA PRO A 921 -34.11 -8.70 -32.72
C PRO A 921 -35.16 -7.58 -32.64
N LYS A 922 -36.02 -7.49 -33.67
CA LYS A 922 -37.17 -6.57 -33.63
C LYS A 922 -38.21 -7.11 -32.66
N LYS A 923 -38.86 -6.21 -31.93
CA LYS A 923 -39.80 -6.48 -30.83
C LYS A 923 -40.97 -7.41 -31.21
N GLU A 924 -41.25 -7.58 -32.49
CA GLU A 924 -42.34 -8.38 -33.05
C GLU A 924 -41.97 -9.86 -33.27
N ASP A 925 -40.69 -10.25 -33.13
CA ASP A 925 -40.18 -11.61 -33.43
C ASP A 925 -39.83 -12.44 -32.16
N LEU A 926 -40.24 -12.00 -30.96
CA LEU A 926 -39.76 -12.54 -29.68
C LEU A 926 -40.49 -13.82 -29.23
N GLU A 927 -40.21 -14.94 -29.90
CA GLU A 927 -40.15 -16.26 -29.24
C GLU A 927 -38.67 -16.63 -29.06
N GLU A 928 -37.96 -15.95 -28.17
CA GLU A 928 -36.56 -16.28 -27.88
C GLU A 928 -36.47 -17.63 -27.17
N LYS A 929 -35.87 -18.64 -27.82
CA LYS A 929 -35.74 -19.99 -27.26
C LYS A 929 -34.33 -20.24 -26.76
N VAL A 930 -34.18 -21.16 -25.80
CA VAL A 930 -32.87 -21.56 -25.24
C VAL A 930 -31.91 -22.00 -26.34
N GLU A 931 -32.42 -22.67 -27.36
CA GLU A 931 -31.65 -23.16 -28.49
C GLU A 931 -31.09 -22.04 -29.36
N ASP A 932 -31.55 -20.80 -29.27
CA ASP A 932 -30.98 -19.68 -30.04
C ASP A 932 -29.66 -19.18 -29.46
N TYR A 933 -29.47 -19.38 -28.15
CA TYR A 933 -28.33 -18.88 -27.37
C TYR A 933 -27.36 -19.97 -26.97
N PHE A 934 -27.88 -21.15 -26.62
CA PHE A 934 -27.09 -22.28 -26.12
C PHE A 934 -27.14 -23.48 -27.07
N ARG A 935 -26.00 -24.17 -27.18
CA ARG A 935 -25.87 -25.54 -27.67
C ARG A 935 -25.98 -26.46 -26.47
N THR A 936 -27.00 -27.30 -26.48
CA THR A 936 -27.29 -28.29 -25.44
C THR A 936 -26.63 -29.62 -25.76
N VAL A 937 -25.97 -30.23 -24.77
CA VAL A 937 -25.33 -31.55 -24.90
C VAL A 937 -25.75 -32.45 -23.74
N PRO A 938 -26.09 -33.73 -23.94
CA PRO A 938 -26.38 -34.67 -22.85
C PRO A 938 -25.19 -34.78 -21.89
N ASN A 939 -25.44 -34.74 -20.59
CA ASN A 939 -24.38 -34.86 -19.60
C ASN A 939 -23.86 -36.32 -19.56
N PRO A 940 -22.57 -36.58 -19.88
CA PRO A 940 -22.02 -37.92 -19.89
C PRO A 940 -21.79 -38.49 -18.47
N ILE A 941 -21.89 -37.65 -17.43
CA ILE A 941 -21.65 -38.00 -16.03
C ILE A 941 -22.99 -37.98 -15.26
N PRO A 942 -23.29 -38.99 -14.41
CA PRO A 942 -24.47 -38.97 -13.56
C PRO A 942 -24.44 -37.75 -12.61
N SER A 943 -25.26 -36.75 -12.90
CA SER A 943 -25.33 -35.46 -12.20
C SER A 943 -26.80 -35.00 -12.11
N PRO A 944 -27.17 -34.12 -11.15
CA PRO A 944 -28.49 -33.48 -11.14
C PRO A 944 -28.82 -32.74 -12.44
N ASP A 945 -27.81 -32.21 -13.11
CA ASP A 945 -27.93 -31.56 -14.43
C ASP A 945 -27.86 -32.62 -15.53
N LYS A 946 -29.00 -32.88 -16.20
CA LYS A 946 -29.09 -33.87 -17.30
C LYS A 946 -28.47 -33.37 -18.61
N GLU A 947 -28.35 -32.05 -18.75
CA GLU A 947 -27.86 -31.38 -19.94
C GLU A 947 -26.78 -30.35 -19.57
N LEU A 948 -25.86 -30.12 -20.51
CA LEU A 948 -24.79 -29.14 -20.44
C LEU A 948 -25.05 -28.07 -21.48
N TYR A 949 -24.90 -26.80 -21.11
CA TYR A 949 -25.22 -25.66 -21.98
C TYR A 949 -23.95 -24.88 -22.35
N TYR A 950 -23.73 -24.69 -23.65
CA TYR A 950 -22.59 -23.94 -24.19
C TYR A 950 -23.08 -22.78 -25.05
N ILE A 951 -22.53 -21.59 -24.88
CA ILE A 951 -22.88 -20.41 -25.67
C ILE A 951 -22.54 -20.69 -27.14
N ARG A 952 -23.47 -20.38 -28.05
CA ARG A 952 -23.25 -20.63 -29.49
C ARG A 952 -22.11 -19.79 -30.06
N GLU A 953 -21.34 -20.41 -30.94
CA GLU A 953 -20.16 -19.81 -31.57
C GLU A 953 -20.46 -18.53 -32.37
N LYS A 954 -21.68 -18.41 -32.94
CA LYS A 954 -22.12 -17.21 -33.66
C LYS A 954 -22.00 -15.90 -32.86
N TYR A 955 -21.90 -15.98 -31.53
CA TYR A 955 -21.77 -14.84 -30.63
C TYR A 955 -20.32 -14.52 -30.22
N TYR A 956 -19.34 -15.36 -30.56
CA TYR A 956 -17.91 -15.10 -30.34
C TYR A 956 -17.39 -14.12 -31.41
N THR A 957 -17.91 -12.89 -31.38
CA THR A 957 -17.56 -11.81 -32.30
C THR A 957 -16.49 -10.92 -31.69
N ASP A 958 -15.63 -10.31 -32.53
CA ASP A 958 -14.59 -9.37 -32.06
C ASP A 958 -15.15 -8.26 -31.15
N PRO A 959 -16.32 -7.63 -31.44
CA PRO A 959 -16.91 -6.66 -30.53
C PRO A 959 -17.27 -7.22 -29.15
N ASN A 960 -17.90 -8.40 -29.09
CA ASN A 960 -18.29 -9.03 -27.82
C ASN A 960 -17.06 -9.41 -26.99
N LEU A 961 -16.01 -9.94 -27.64
CA LEU A 961 -14.76 -10.30 -26.97
C LEU A 961 -13.97 -9.05 -26.51
N ALA A 962 -13.96 -7.97 -27.30
CA ALA A 962 -13.31 -6.71 -26.92
C ALA A 962 -14.01 -6.05 -25.72
N GLU A 963 -15.34 -6.04 -25.70
CA GLU A 963 -16.13 -5.54 -24.57
C GLU A 963 -15.89 -6.38 -23.30
N ALA A 964 -15.91 -7.71 -23.44
CA ALA A 964 -15.57 -8.62 -22.34
C ALA A 964 -14.15 -8.38 -21.83
N ARG A 965 -13.18 -8.20 -22.73
CA ARG A 965 -11.76 -7.99 -22.43
C ARG A 965 -11.56 -6.72 -21.59
N ALA A 966 -12.19 -5.62 -21.99
CA ALA A 966 -12.13 -4.36 -21.25
C ALA A 966 -12.69 -4.52 -19.84
N TYR A 967 -13.84 -5.18 -19.69
CA TYR A 967 -14.45 -5.43 -18.38
C TYR A 967 -13.59 -6.38 -17.53
N PHE A 968 -13.04 -7.43 -18.12
CA PHE A 968 -12.20 -8.41 -17.44
C PHE A 968 -10.89 -7.78 -16.95
N ASP A 969 -10.25 -6.93 -17.75
CA ASP A 969 -9.01 -6.25 -17.35
C ASP A 969 -9.21 -5.34 -16.15
N LEU A 970 -10.35 -4.64 -16.11
CA LEU A 970 -10.69 -3.75 -15.00
C LEU A 970 -11.05 -4.52 -13.72
N ASN A 971 -11.83 -5.59 -13.83
CA ASN A 971 -12.49 -6.20 -12.67
C ASN A 971 -11.92 -7.57 -12.26
N CYS A 972 -11.39 -8.35 -13.20
CA CYS A 972 -11.02 -9.75 -13.01
C CYS A 972 -9.50 -9.98 -13.01
N ALA A 973 -8.75 -9.23 -13.83
CA ALA A 973 -7.32 -9.44 -14.06
C ALA A 973 -6.44 -9.23 -12.82
N SER A 974 -6.89 -8.44 -11.83
CA SER A 974 -6.17 -8.27 -10.57
C SER A 974 -5.96 -9.58 -9.80
N CYS A 975 -6.87 -10.55 -9.98
CA CYS A 975 -6.79 -11.88 -9.37
C CYS A 975 -6.47 -12.96 -10.43
N HIS A 976 -7.17 -12.95 -11.56
CA HIS A 976 -7.02 -13.97 -12.59
C HIS A 976 -5.87 -13.73 -13.58
N GLY A 977 -5.19 -12.58 -13.51
CA GLY A 977 -4.18 -12.15 -14.50
C GLY A 977 -4.82 -11.72 -15.81
N LYS A 978 -4.18 -10.83 -16.58
CA LYS A 978 -4.72 -10.38 -17.87
C LYS A 978 -4.92 -11.56 -18.83
N GLU A 979 -4.03 -12.55 -18.81
CA GLU A 979 -4.16 -13.74 -19.66
C GLU A 979 -4.99 -14.86 -19.04
N GLY A 980 -5.71 -14.61 -17.94
CA GLY A 980 -6.52 -15.64 -17.26
C GLY A 980 -5.69 -16.75 -16.59
N THR A 981 -4.39 -16.53 -16.40
CA THR A 981 -3.45 -17.53 -15.85
C THR A 981 -3.54 -17.73 -14.34
N GLY A 982 -4.42 -17.01 -13.63
CA GLY A 982 -4.53 -17.08 -12.17
C GLY A 982 -3.33 -16.47 -11.43
N THR A 983 -2.57 -15.60 -12.09
CA THR A 983 -1.33 -14.98 -11.56
C THR A 983 -1.46 -13.46 -11.39
N GLY A 984 -2.68 -12.94 -11.22
CA GLY A 984 -2.88 -11.51 -10.96
C GLY A 984 -2.14 -11.06 -9.69
N LEU A 985 -1.89 -9.75 -9.55
CA LEU A 985 -1.18 -9.17 -8.41
C LEU A 985 -1.72 -9.62 -7.04
N ARG A 986 -3.03 -9.87 -6.94
CA ARG A 986 -3.68 -10.36 -5.71
C ARG A 986 -3.57 -11.87 -5.51
N ALA A 987 -3.28 -12.64 -6.55
CA ALA A 987 -3.19 -14.11 -6.49
C ALA A 987 -2.04 -14.62 -5.62
N THR A 988 -0.95 -13.84 -5.49
CA THR A 988 0.20 -14.17 -4.63
C THR A 988 -0.18 -14.29 -3.15
N SER A 989 -1.14 -13.48 -2.70
CA SER A 989 -1.64 -13.49 -1.32
C SER A 989 -2.70 -14.56 -1.03
N MET A 990 -3.17 -15.30 -2.04
CA MET A 990 -4.29 -16.26 -1.92
C MET A 990 -3.78 -17.71 -1.84
N VAL A 991 -3.27 -18.12 -0.68
CA VAL A 991 -2.61 -19.43 -0.49
C VAL A 991 -3.58 -20.62 -0.47
N GLU A 992 -4.72 -20.49 0.22
CA GLU A 992 -5.67 -21.60 0.42
C GLU A 992 -6.63 -21.82 -0.75
N ALA A 993 -7.02 -20.75 -1.45
CA ALA A 993 -7.95 -20.79 -2.56
C ALA A 993 -7.47 -19.90 -3.71
N LYS A 994 -6.43 -20.36 -4.41
CA LYS A 994 -5.88 -19.64 -5.57
C LYS A 994 -6.95 -19.36 -6.63
N PRO A 995 -6.93 -18.17 -7.27
CA PRO A 995 -7.77 -17.88 -8.42
C PRO A 995 -7.65 -19.00 -9.45
N ARG A 996 -8.80 -19.41 -10.01
CA ARG A 996 -8.79 -20.43 -11.05
C ARG A 996 -8.02 -19.91 -12.26
N MET A 997 -7.08 -20.72 -12.71
CA MET A 997 -6.35 -20.54 -13.96
C MET A 997 -7.30 -20.94 -15.09
N PHE A 998 -7.88 -19.97 -15.77
CA PHE A 998 -8.79 -20.21 -16.89
C PHE A 998 -8.08 -20.88 -18.06
N THR A 999 -6.76 -20.73 -18.16
CA THR A 999 -5.90 -21.45 -19.11
C THR A 999 -5.71 -22.94 -18.79
N ASN A 1000 -6.25 -23.46 -17.68
CA ASN A 1000 -6.19 -24.88 -17.33
C ASN A 1000 -7.23 -25.69 -18.11
N LEU A 1001 -6.76 -26.40 -19.14
CA LEU A 1001 -7.60 -27.15 -20.09
C LEU A 1001 -8.47 -28.25 -19.44
N PRO A 1002 -7.93 -29.17 -18.61
CA PRO A 1002 -8.76 -30.15 -17.91
C PRO A 1002 -9.85 -29.53 -17.02
N TRP A 1003 -9.55 -28.40 -16.38
CA TRP A 1003 -10.50 -27.74 -15.49
C TRP A 1003 -11.63 -27.04 -16.25
N ILE A 1004 -11.32 -26.33 -17.34
CA ILE A 1004 -12.32 -25.58 -18.11
C ILE A 1004 -13.22 -26.53 -18.90
N GLN A 1005 -12.69 -27.64 -19.43
CA GLN A 1005 -13.45 -28.61 -20.22
C GLN A 1005 -14.48 -29.41 -19.40
N THR A 1006 -14.27 -29.57 -18.09
CA THR A 1006 -15.19 -30.33 -17.20
C THR A 1006 -16.42 -29.53 -16.74
N ARG A 1007 -16.63 -28.33 -17.28
CA ARG A 1007 -17.71 -27.41 -16.89
C ARG A 1007 -18.37 -26.86 -18.14
N ASP A 1008 -19.67 -26.66 -18.07
CA ASP A 1008 -20.43 -25.97 -19.11
C ASP A 1008 -20.47 -24.46 -18.85
N ASP A 1009 -21.00 -23.70 -19.80
CA ASP A 1009 -21.04 -22.24 -19.70
C ASP A 1009 -22.07 -21.78 -18.67
N LEU A 1010 -23.16 -22.54 -18.48
CA LEU A 1010 -24.15 -22.23 -17.44
C LEU A 1010 -23.54 -22.28 -16.03
N ARG A 1011 -22.65 -23.22 -15.76
CA ARG A 1011 -21.91 -23.26 -14.49
C ARG A 1011 -20.96 -22.07 -14.31
N LEU A 1012 -20.33 -21.61 -15.38
CA LEU A 1012 -19.49 -20.40 -15.34
C LEU A 1012 -20.34 -19.14 -15.09
N LEU A 1013 -21.50 -19.04 -15.76
CA LEU A 1013 -22.48 -17.98 -15.55
C LEU A 1013 -22.99 -17.93 -14.11
N ARG A 1014 -23.29 -19.10 -13.50
CA ARG A 1014 -23.65 -19.21 -12.08
C ARG A 1014 -22.53 -18.70 -11.16
N SER A 1015 -21.28 -19.04 -11.50
CA SER A 1015 -20.10 -18.61 -10.73
C SER A 1015 -19.88 -17.09 -10.83
N LEU A 1016 -20.12 -16.49 -11.99
CA LEU A 1016 -20.10 -15.04 -12.15
C LEU A 1016 -21.26 -14.38 -11.40
N LYS A 1017 -22.48 -14.91 -11.56
CA LYS A 1017 -23.68 -14.32 -10.96
C LYS A 1017 -23.64 -14.34 -9.44
N TYR A 1018 -23.24 -15.45 -8.84
CA TYR A 1018 -23.37 -15.67 -7.40
C TYR A 1018 -22.04 -15.79 -6.65
N GLY A 1019 -20.92 -15.72 -7.35
CA GLY A 1019 -19.60 -15.96 -6.78
C GLY A 1019 -19.34 -17.42 -6.47
N VAL A 1020 -18.17 -17.70 -5.89
CA VAL A 1020 -17.79 -19.07 -5.48
C VAL A 1020 -17.61 -19.09 -3.95
N PRO A 1021 -18.57 -19.69 -3.21
CA PRO A 1021 -18.51 -19.77 -1.75
C PRO A 1021 -17.20 -20.39 -1.24
N GLY A 1022 -16.64 -19.81 -0.18
CA GLY A 1022 -15.36 -20.25 0.39
C GLY A 1022 -14.12 -19.82 -0.40
N THR A 1023 -14.26 -18.89 -1.35
CA THR A 1023 -13.13 -18.31 -2.11
C THR A 1023 -13.25 -16.79 -2.18
N ALA A 1024 -12.20 -16.11 -2.65
CA ALA A 1024 -12.21 -14.68 -2.89
C ALA A 1024 -13.06 -14.23 -4.12
N MET A 1025 -13.63 -15.18 -4.88
CA MET A 1025 -14.46 -14.89 -6.05
C MET A 1025 -15.88 -14.47 -5.62
N ILE A 1026 -16.14 -13.17 -5.72
CA ILE A 1026 -17.40 -12.53 -5.30
C ILE A 1026 -18.53 -12.71 -6.33
N ALA A 1027 -19.76 -12.39 -5.93
CA ALA A 1027 -20.89 -12.32 -6.85
C ALA A 1027 -20.84 -11.04 -7.69
N PHE A 1028 -20.88 -11.19 -9.02
CA PHE A 1028 -20.97 -10.09 -9.98
C PHE A 1028 -22.40 -9.90 -10.52
N GLY A 1029 -23.37 -10.70 -10.06
CA GLY A 1029 -24.75 -10.66 -10.56
C GLY A 1029 -25.39 -9.27 -10.51
N ASP A 1030 -25.16 -8.52 -9.44
CA ASP A 1030 -25.69 -7.17 -9.25
C ASP A 1030 -24.87 -6.08 -9.96
N GLN A 1031 -23.68 -6.43 -10.48
CA GLN A 1031 -22.71 -5.52 -11.12
C GLN A 1031 -22.57 -5.74 -12.63
N THR A 1032 -23.30 -6.71 -13.18
CA THR A 1032 -23.24 -7.10 -14.59
C THR A 1032 -24.64 -7.33 -15.15
N THR A 1033 -24.83 -7.06 -16.43
CA THR A 1033 -25.99 -7.56 -17.19
C THR A 1033 -25.80 -9.04 -17.52
N ALA A 1034 -26.88 -9.76 -17.83
CA ALA A 1034 -26.83 -11.14 -18.31
C ALA A 1034 -26.01 -11.25 -19.60
N ALA A 1035 -26.13 -10.28 -20.51
CA ALA A 1035 -25.33 -10.20 -21.73
C ALA A 1035 -23.83 -10.02 -21.41
N GLN A 1036 -23.47 -9.13 -20.47
CA GLN A 1036 -22.08 -8.97 -20.03
C GLN A 1036 -21.49 -10.24 -19.43
N ARG A 1037 -22.26 -10.98 -18.61
CA ARG A 1037 -21.82 -12.28 -18.07
C ARG A 1037 -21.57 -13.30 -19.18
N MET A 1038 -22.44 -13.35 -20.19
CA MET A 1038 -22.22 -14.22 -21.36
C MET A 1038 -20.96 -13.83 -22.13
N LYS A 1039 -20.74 -12.54 -22.39
CA LYS A 1039 -19.52 -12.03 -23.05
C LYS A 1039 -18.26 -12.40 -22.24
N LEU A 1040 -18.30 -12.30 -20.91
CA LEU A 1040 -17.20 -12.72 -20.03
C LEU A 1040 -16.94 -14.22 -20.10
N VAL A 1041 -17.97 -15.06 -20.15
CA VAL A 1041 -17.78 -16.51 -20.34
C VAL A 1041 -17.19 -16.83 -21.71
N MET A 1042 -17.60 -16.11 -22.77
CA MET A 1042 -16.96 -16.24 -24.08
C MET A 1042 -15.46 -15.92 -24.00
N LEU A 1043 -15.07 -14.84 -23.33
CA LEU A 1043 -13.65 -14.51 -23.11
C LEU A 1043 -12.91 -15.57 -22.29
N ILE A 1044 -13.52 -16.07 -21.22
CA ILE A 1044 -12.94 -17.14 -20.38
C ILE A 1044 -12.64 -18.38 -21.22
N ARG A 1045 -13.53 -18.74 -22.16
CA ARG A 1045 -13.31 -19.83 -23.12
C ARG A 1045 -12.24 -19.47 -24.16
N ASP A 1046 -12.20 -18.23 -24.60
CA ASP A 1046 -11.25 -17.73 -25.59
C ASP A 1046 -9.78 -17.86 -25.11
N PHE A 1047 -9.51 -17.69 -23.81
CA PHE A 1047 -8.17 -17.92 -23.23
C PHE A 1047 -7.58 -19.30 -23.53
N THR A 1048 -8.45 -20.30 -23.73
CA THR A 1048 -8.05 -21.70 -23.97
C THR A 1048 -8.19 -22.16 -25.40
N ARG A 1049 -8.76 -21.32 -26.26
CA ARG A 1049 -9.14 -21.69 -27.63
C ARG A 1049 -7.94 -22.05 -28.50
N TYR A 1050 -6.87 -21.27 -28.44
CA TYR A 1050 -5.63 -21.51 -29.19
C TYR A 1050 -4.67 -22.53 -28.55
N PRO A 1051 -4.51 -22.58 -27.22
CA PRO A 1051 -3.80 -23.68 -26.56
C PRO A 1051 -4.35 -25.07 -26.88
N LEU A 1052 -5.68 -25.22 -27.08
CA LEU A 1052 -6.29 -26.49 -27.51
C LEU A 1052 -5.78 -26.94 -28.88
N PHE A 1053 -5.72 -26.03 -29.86
CA PHE A 1053 -5.16 -26.37 -31.17
C PHE A 1053 -3.68 -26.74 -31.10
N GLN A 1054 -2.94 -26.20 -30.14
CA GLN A 1054 -1.54 -26.59 -29.91
C GLN A 1054 -1.45 -28.01 -29.35
N GLU A 1055 -2.32 -28.40 -28.40
CA GLU A 1055 -2.39 -29.78 -27.92
C GLU A 1055 -2.80 -30.76 -29.03
N ASP A 1056 -3.82 -30.41 -29.82
CA ASP A 1056 -4.25 -31.23 -30.96
C ASP A 1056 -3.13 -31.38 -32.01
N LEU A 1057 -2.34 -30.32 -32.23
CA LEU A 1057 -1.17 -30.34 -33.12
C LEU A 1057 -0.09 -31.29 -32.60
N GLU A 1058 0.30 -31.16 -31.33
CA GLU A 1058 1.30 -32.04 -30.71
C GLU A 1058 0.84 -33.50 -30.70
N GLU A 1059 -0.44 -33.76 -30.39
CA GLU A 1059 -0.98 -35.12 -30.41
C GLU A 1059 -0.97 -35.71 -31.82
N ALA A 1060 -1.33 -34.92 -32.85
CA ALA A 1060 -1.28 -35.36 -34.24
C ALA A 1060 0.16 -35.63 -34.71
N LEU A 1061 1.10 -34.74 -34.37
CA LEU A 1061 2.53 -34.89 -34.69
C LEU A 1061 3.13 -36.12 -34.00
N TYR A 1062 2.80 -36.34 -32.73
CA TYR A 1062 3.26 -37.49 -31.97
C TYR A 1062 2.77 -38.81 -32.58
N LYS A 1063 1.46 -38.88 -32.88
CA LYS A 1063 0.85 -40.08 -33.46
C LYS A 1063 1.42 -40.41 -34.84
N GLU A 1064 1.67 -39.42 -35.69
CA GLU A 1064 2.10 -39.64 -37.07
C GLU A 1064 3.62 -39.80 -37.22
N PHE A 1065 4.43 -39.00 -36.51
CA PHE A 1065 5.88 -38.95 -36.71
C PHE A 1065 6.65 -39.58 -35.55
N ASP A 1066 6.41 -39.17 -34.30
CA ASP A 1066 7.23 -39.62 -33.16
C ASP A 1066 7.06 -41.12 -32.90
N ARG A 1067 5.85 -41.66 -33.07
CA ARG A 1067 5.60 -43.10 -33.02
C ARG A 1067 6.39 -43.88 -34.07
N LYS A 1068 6.54 -43.34 -35.29
CA LYS A 1068 7.33 -43.99 -36.36
C LYS A 1068 8.82 -43.94 -36.06
N VAL A 1069 9.32 -42.82 -35.52
CA VAL A 1069 10.71 -42.75 -35.04
C VAL A 1069 10.98 -43.82 -33.99
N LEU A 1070 10.08 -44.01 -33.02
CA LEU A 1070 10.21 -45.05 -32.00
C LEU A 1070 10.24 -46.46 -32.61
N GLN A 1071 9.41 -46.74 -33.62
CA GLN A 1071 9.42 -48.01 -34.33
C GLN A 1071 10.74 -48.26 -35.06
N VAL A 1072 11.27 -47.25 -35.76
CA VAL A 1072 12.54 -47.35 -36.48
C VAL A 1072 13.73 -47.49 -35.51
N GLU A 1073 13.71 -46.77 -34.38
CA GLU A 1073 14.74 -46.92 -33.34
C GLU A 1073 14.70 -48.30 -32.66
N GLU A 1074 13.52 -48.89 -32.46
CA GLU A 1074 13.39 -50.26 -31.93
C GLU A 1074 14.04 -51.27 -32.89
N GLU A 1075 13.77 -51.19 -34.19
CA GLU A 1075 14.43 -52.03 -35.21
C GLU A 1075 15.95 -51.77 -35.29
N ARG A 1076 16.35 -50.51 -35.12
CA ARG A 1076 17.76 -50.10 -35.12
C ARG A 1076 18.54 -50.66 -33.94
N VAL A 1077 17.95 -50.71 -32.74
CA VAL A 1077 18.59 -51.28 -31.55
C VAL A 1077 18.98 -52.74 -31.77
N ASP A 1078 18.10 -53.53 -32.40
CA ASP A 1078 18.39 -54.92 -32.75
C ASP A 1078 19.53 -55.04 -33.77
N ASN A 1079 19.55 -54.17 -34.79
CA ASN A 1079 20.64 -54.11 -35.77
C ASN A 1079 21.98 -53.70 -35.13
N TYR A 1080 21.96 -52.70 -34.24
CA TYR A 1080 23.14 -52.20 -33.55
C TYR A 1080 23.75 -53.25 -32.61
N ALA A 1081 22.92 -54.02 -31.90
CA ALA A 1081 23.39 -55.13 -31.07
C ALA A 1081 24.07 -56.23 -31.91
N ASN A 1082 23.61 -56.46 -33.14
CA ASN A 1082 24.28 -57.39 -34.07
C ASN A 1082 25.58 -56.81 -34.63
N LEU A 1083 25.62 -55.51 -34.89
CA LEU A 1083 26.81 -54.78 -35.32
C LEU A 1083 27.91 -54.84 -34.25
N GLU A 1084 27.59 -54.54 -32.99
CA GLU A 1084 28.53 -54.56 -31.86
C GLU A 1084 29.14 -55.96 -31.68
N LYS A 1085 28.31 -57.02 -31.71
CA LYS A 1085 28.78 -58.42 -31.65
C LYS A 1085 29.69 -58.78 -32.82
N ALA A 1086 29.37 -58.31 -34.03
CA ALA A 1086 30.19 -58.56 -35.21
C ALA A 1086 31.54 -57.83 -35.13
N GLN A 1087 31.56 -56.60 -34.62
CA GLN A 1087 32.77 -55.81 -34.39
C GLN A 1087 33.67 -56.44 -33.31
N GLU A 1088 33.10 -56.87 -32.18
CA GLU A 1088 33.85 -57.55 -31.11
C GLU A 1088 34.43 -58.89 -31.61
N ALA A 1089 33.64 -59.70 -32.32
CA ALA A 1089 34.13 -60.94 -32.93
C ALA A 1089 35.21 -60.69 -33.99
N LEU A 1090 35.12 -59.60 -34.75
CA LEU A 1090 36.13 -59.20 -35.72
C LEU A 1090 37.43 -58.79 -35.03
N GLN A 1091 37.34 -58.01 -33.96
CA GLN A 1091 38.49 -57.60 -33.16
C GLN A 1091 39.19 -58.82 -32.53
N ASN A 1092 38.43 -59.72 -31.89
CA ASN A 1092 38.97 -60.95 -31.30
C ASN A 1092 39.69 -61.83 -32.34
N LEU A 1093 39.14 -61.93 -33.56
CA LEU A 1093 39.79 -62.67 -34.65
C LEU A 1093 41.03 -61.96 -35.18
N GLN A 1094 41.06 -60.62 -35.21
CA GLN A 1094 42.23 -59.84 -35.59
C GLN A 1094 43.37 -59.97 -34.56
N GLU A 1095 43.04 -59.94 -33.26
CA GLU A 1095 43.98 -60.19 -32.17
C GLU A 1095 44.52 -61.63 -32.25
N SER A 1096 43.66 -62.62 -32.44
CA SER A 1096 44.06 -64.02 -32.65
C SER A 1096 44.98 -64.20 -33.87
N LEU A 1097 44.74 -63.46 -34.95
CA LEU A 1097 45.59 -63.45 -36.14
C LEU A 1097 46.96 -62.82 -35.83
N PHE A 1098 47.00 -61.72 -35.08
CA PHE A 1098 48.23 -61.06 -34.65
C PHE A 1098 49.08 -62.00 -33.78
N GLU A 1099 48.48 -62.62 -32.76
CA GLU A 1099 49.16 -63.59 -31.89
C GLU A 1099 49.73 -64.79 -32.67
N LYS A 1100 48.94 -65.38 -33.58
CA LYS A 1100 49.40 -66.52 -34.38
C LYS A 1100 50.47 -66.17 -35.41
N THR A 1101 50.54 -64.91 -35.86
CA THR A 1101 51.55 -64.47 -36.82
C THR A 1101 52.90 -64.15 -36.16
N GLU A 1102 52.94 -63.85 -34.86
CA GLU A 1102 54.19 -63.69 -34.09
C GLU A 1102 54.77 -65.03 -33.58
N GLN A 1103 53.98 -66.11 -33.53
CA GLN A 1103 54.41 -67.40 -33.01
C GLN A 1103 55.26 -68.19 -34.04
N GLU A 1104 56.52 -68.50 -33.72
CA GLU A 1104 57.39 -69.35 -34.57
C GLU A 1104 56.88 -70.80 -34.64
N GLY A 1105 56.36 -71.21 -35.81
CA GLY A 1105 55.89 -72.58 -36.08
C GLY A 1105 54.46 -72.70 -36.62
N SER A 1106 53.73 -71.60 -36.77
CA SER A 1106 52.34 -71.58 -37.27
C SER A 1106 52.21 -72.04 -38.74
N SER A 1107 51.22 -72.91 -39.05
CA SER A 1107 50.94 -73.36 -40.42
C SER A 1107 50.31 -72.25 -41.28
N PRO A 1108 50.74 -72.05 -42.55
CA PRO A 1108 50.10 -71.13 -43.51
C PRO A 1108 48.61 -71.39 -43.74
N GLU A 1109 48.14 -72.63 -43.57
CA GLU A 1109 46.72 -72.98 -43.75
C GLU A 1109 45.84 -72.44 -42.62
N GLU A 1110 46.37 -72.42 -41.38
CA GLU A 1110 45.64 -71.87 -40.22
C GLU A 1110 45.51 -70.35 -40.29
N ILE A 1111 46.57 -69.67 -40.74
CA ILE A 1111 46.58 -68.22 -40.97
C ILE A 1111 45.60 -67.86 -42.11
N GLY A 1112 45.62 -68.62 -43.21
CA GLY A 1112 44.70 -68.42 -44.33
C GLY A 1112 43.22 -68.63 -43.98
N ALA A 1113 42.92 -69.57 -43.07
CA ALA A 1113 41.57 -69.79 -42.56
C ALA A 1113 41.08 -68.59 -41.72
N LEU A 1114 41.93 -68.03 -40.85
CA LEU A 1114 41.60 -66.83 -40.07
C LEU A 1114 41.37 -65.60 -40.97
N TYR A 1115 42.21 -65.38 -41.99
CA TYR A 1115 42.00 -64.31 -42.97
C TYR A 1115 40.66 -64.43 -43.71
N SER A 1116 40.25 -65.65 -44.06
CA SER A 1116 38.96 -65.91 -44.72
C SER A 1116 37.77 -65.62 -43.80
N GLN A 1117 37.88 -65.98 -42.52
CA GLN A 1117 36.87 -65.67 -41.50
C GLN A 1117 36.76 -64.17 -41.24
N ILE A 1118 37.90 -63.47 -41.09
CA ILE A 1118 37.95 -62.00 -40.94
C ILE A 1118 37.30 -61.31 -42.14
N THR A 1119 37.59 -61.76 -43.36
CA THR A 1119 37.02 -61.15 -44.57
C THR A 1119 35.50 -61.34 -44.65
N SER A 1120 35.01 -62.54 -44.31
CA SER A 1120 33.56 -62.82 -44.26
C SER A 1120 32.86 -61.99 -43.20
N LEU A 1121 33.43 -61.91 -41.99
CA LEU A 1121 32.86 -61.17 -40.87
C LEU A 1121 32.93 -59.66 -41.09
N ARG A 1122 34.00 -59.15 -41.72
CA ARG A 1122 34.08 -57.73 -42.13
C ARG A 1122 32.96 -57.38 -43.10
N LYS A 1123 32.70 -58.21 -44.12
CA LYS A 1123 31.59 -57.97 -45.06
C LYS A 1123 30.22 -57.97 -44.37
N GLN A 1124 30.04 -58.82 -43.36
CA GLN A 1124 28.83 -58.84 -42.54
C GLN A 1124 28.71 -57.57 -41.67
N THR A 1125 29.82 -57.11 -41.10
CA THR A 1125 29.91 -55.87 -40.31
C THR A 1125 29.54 -54.66 -41.18
N GLU A 1126 30.13 -54.54 -42.38
CA GLU A 1126 29.81 -53.48 -43.35
C GLU A 1126 28.33 -53.48 -43.76
N ALA A 1127 27.68 -54.65 -43.83
CA ALA A 1127 26.25 -54.73 -44.12
C ALA A 1127 25.39 -54.22 -42.96
N TYR A 1128 25.74 -54.53 -41.72
CA TYR A 1128 25.05 -53.99 -40.53
C TYR A 1128 25.29 -52.49 -40.36
N GLU A 1129 26.48 -51.97 -40.68
CA GLU A 1129 26.78 -50.53 -40.69
C GLU A 1129 25.94 -49.80 -41.74
N ALA A 1130 25.85 -50.33 -42.97
CA ALA A 1130 25.02 -49.74 -44.02
C ALA A 1130 23.53 -49.74 -43.65
N GLN A 1131 23.06 -50.79 -42.96
CA GLN A 1131 21.69 -50.88 -42.46
C GLN A 1131 21.44 -49.89 -41.30
N ASP A 1132 22.39 -49.72 -40.38
CA ASP A 1132 22.29 -48.71 -39.30
C ASP A 1132 22.21 -47.30 -39.87
N GLN A 1133 23.03 -47.01 -40.89
CA GLN A 1133 23.01 -45.72 -41.57
C GLN A 1133 21.68 -45.45 -42.27
N ALA A 1134 21.07 -46.48 -42.89
CA ALA A 1134 19.75 -46.34 -43.52
C ALA A 1134 18.65 -46.02 -42.50
N TYR A 1135 18.68 -46.64 -41.31
CA TYR A 1135 17.76 -46.31 -40.21
C TYR A 1135 17.96 -44.88 -39.71
N LEU A 1136 19.21 -44.43 -39.55
CA LEU A 1136 19.52 -43.05 -39.17
C LEU A 1136 19.00 -42.04 -40.19
N ASP A 1137 19.19 -42.30 -41.49
CA ASP A 1137 18.72 -41.44 -42.56
C ASP A 1137 17.17 -41.36 -42.59
N GLU A 1138 16.48 -42.48 -42.34
CA GLU A 1138 15.03 -42.53 -42.21
C GLU A 1138 14.52 -41.73 -41.01
N ILE A 1139 15.15 -41.88 -39.84
CA ILE A 1139 14.85 -41.10 -38.64
C ILE A 1139 15.00 -39.59 -38.91
N VAL A 1140 16.08 -39.18 -39.60
CA VAL A 1140 16.32 -37.79 -39.97
C VAL A 1140 15.21 -37.26 -40.87
N SER A 1141 14.80 -38.04 -41.89
CA SER A 1141 13.70 -37.69 -42.80
C SER A 1141 12.36 -37.50 -42.08
N ILE A 1142 12.01 -38.43 -41.17
CA ILE A 1142 10.78 -38.35 -40.37
C ILE A 1142 10.80 -37.10 -39.47
N LYS A 1143 11.93 -36.82 -38.80
CA LYS A 1143 12.11 -35.63 -37.95
C LYS A 1143 12.02 -34.32 -38.75
N GLN A 1144 12.56 -34.28 -39.96
CA GLN A 1144 12.46 -33.10 -40.85
C GLN A 1144 11.01 -32.82 -41.25
N ASN A 1145 10.26 -33.85 -41.62
CA ASN A 1145 8.84 -33.72 -41.97
C ASN A 1145 8.01 -33.28 -40.76
N ARG A 1146 8.22 -33.88 -39.58
CA ARG A 1146 7.59 -33.45 -38.32
C ARG A 1146 7.77 -31.96 -38.10
N LYS A 1147 9.02 -31.48 -38.18
CA LYS A 1147 9.38 -30.07 -37.99
C LYS A 1147 8.68 -29.15 -38.99
N HIS A 1148 8.45 -29.60 -40.23
CA HIS A 1148 7.75 -28.83 -41.24
C HIS A 1148 6.28 -28.60 -40.85
N TYR A 1149 5.57 -29.67 -40.46
CA TYR A 1149 4.18 -29.58 -40.00
C TYR A 1149 4.05 -28.81 -38.68
N GLU A 1150 4.99 -28.99 -37.75
CA GLU A 1150 5.06 -28.22 -36.51
C GLU A 1150 5.22 -26.71 -36.75
N THR A 1151 6.11 -26.34 -37.68
CA THR A 1151 6.35 -24.93 -38.03
C THR A 1151 5.10 -24.30 -38.64
N ILE A 1152 4.45 -24.99 -39.58
CA ILE A 1152 3.23 -24.49 -40.23
C ILE A 1152 2.08 -24.41 -39.21
N GLY A 1153 1.84 -25.48 -38.45
CA GLY A 1153 0.77 -25.51 -37.45
C GLY A 1153 0.95 -24.44 -36.38
N SER A 1154 2.16 -24.28 -35.85
CA SER A 1154 2.46 -23.24 -34.86
C SER A 1154 2.29 -21.83 -35.42
N ALA A 1155 2.66 -21.60 -36.69
CA ALA A 1155 2.44 -20.32 -37.36
C ALA A 1155 0.94 -20.03 -37.56
N MET A 1156 0.13 -21.03 -37.93
CA MET A 1156 -1.32 -20.88 -38.09
C MET A 1156 -2.02 -20.57 -36.76
N ILE A 1157 -1.60 -21.23 -35.67
CA ILE A 1157 -2.12 -21.02 -34.31
C ILE A 1157 -1.69 -19.64 -33.78
N GLY A 1158 -0.40 -19.30 -33.89
CA GLY A 1158 0.15 -18.02 -33.43
C GLY A 1158 -0.44 -16.82 -34.17
N SER A 1159 -0.72 -16.97 -35.46
CA SER A 1159 -1.38 -15.96 -36.29
C SER A 1159 -2.89 -15.94 -36.13
N LYS A 1160 -3.47 -16.69 -35.18
CA LYS A 1160 -4.91 -16.75 -34.87
C LYS A 1160 -5.79 -16.85 -36.13
N ILE A 1161 -5.47 -17.78 -37.02
CA ILE A 1161 -6.22 -18.02 -38.26
C ILE A 1161 -7.60 -18.64 -37.93
N LYS A 1162 -8.58 -18.56 -38.85
CA LYS A 1162 -9.90 -19.16 -38.65
C LYS A 1162 -9.80 -20.65 -38.32
N GLU A 1163 -10.56 -21.08 -37.31
CA GLU A 1163 -10.50 -22.44 -36.76
C GLU A 1163 -10.73 -23.54 -37.78
N GLU A 1164 -11.67 -23.34 -38.71
CA GLU A 1164 -11.95 -24.31 -39.79
C GLU A 1164 -10.68 -24.67 -40.58
N LEU A 1165 -9.76 -23.72 -40.78
CA LEU A 1165 -8.50 -23.95 -41.48
C LEU A 1165 -7.48 -24.70 -40.62
N ILE A 1166 -7.47 -24.44 -39.30
CA ILE A 1166 -6.61 -25.16 -38.36
C ILE A 1166 -7.08 -26.62 -38.25
N ILE A 1167 -8.38 -26.86 -38.18
CA ILE A 1167 -8.98 -28.20 -38.17
C ILE A 1167 -8.66 -28.95 -39.48
N ASP A 1168 -8.81 -28.30 -40.63
CA ASP A 1168 -8.46 -28.89 -41.93
C ASP A 1168 -6.95 -29.24 -42.00
N PHE A 1169 -6.08 -28.36 -41.47
CA PHE A 1169 -4.64 -28.61 -41.40
C PHE A 1169 -4.29 -29.77 -40.46
N LEU A 1170 -4.91 -29.84 -39.28
CA LEU A 1170 -4.74 -30.96 -38.34
C LEU A 1170 -5.16 -32.28 -38.97
N ALA A 1171 -6.21 -32.28 -39.81
CA ALA A 1171 -6.62 -33.45 -40.58
C ALA A 1171 -5.64 -33.86 -41.69
N MET A 1172 -4.76 -32.96 -42.14
CA MET A 1172 -3.69 -33.28 -43.11
C MET A 1172 -2.54 -34.06 -42.49
N ILE A 1173 -2.23 -33.85 -41.22
CA ILE A 1173 -1.10 -34.49 -40.53
C ILE A 1173 -1.21 -36.03 -40.59
N PRO A 1174 -2.31 -36.67 -40.14
CA PRO A 1174 -2.47 -38.13 -40.27
C PRO A 1174 -2.67 -38.60 -41.72
N ALA A 1175 -2.92 -37.69 -42.67
CA ALA A 1175 -3.02 -37.99 -44.09
C ALA A 1175 -1.68 -37.85 -44.83
N ALA A 1176 -0.61 -37.41 -44.17
CA ALA A 1176 0.72 -37.24 -44.77
C ALA A 1176 1.29 -38.55 -45.35
N SER A 1177 0.86 -39.70 -44.82
CA SER A 1177 1.21 -41.04 -45.29
C SER A 1177 0.40 -41.52 -46.52
N ASP A 1178 -0.66 -40.81 -46.92
CA ASP A 1178 -1.45 -41.08 -48.14
C ASP A 1178 -1.29 -39.91 -49.15
N PRO A 1179 -0.44 -40.05 -50.19
CA PRO A 1179 -0.16 -38.98 -51.14
C PRO A 1179 -1.39 -38.45 -51.88
N LYS A 1180 -2.42 -39.28 -52.08
CA LYS A 1180 -3.63 -38.88 -52.80
C LYS A 1180 -4.54 -38.05 -51.91
N LYS A 1181 -4.76 -38.52 -50.68
CA LYS A 1181 -5.58 -37.82 -49.69
C LYS A 1181 -4.94 -36.50 -49.22
N SER A 1182 -3.61 -36.50 -49.06
CA SER A 1182 -2.82 -35.31 -48.74
C SER A 1182 -2.98 -34.21 -49.81
N LYS A 1183 -2.93 -34.59 -51.09
CA LYS A 1183 -3.10 -33.65 -52.22
C LYS A 1183 -4.53 -33.08 -52.30
N GLU A 1184 -5.55 -33.91 -52.11
CA GLU A 1184 -6.96 -33.46 -52.11
C GLU A 1184 -7.23 -32.45 -50.97
N LEU A 1185 -6.69 -32.69 -49.77
CA LEU A 1185 -6.81 -31.79 -48.63
C LEU A 1185 -6.02 -30.48 -48.85
N GLN A 1186 -4.82 -30.56 -49.43
CA GLN A 1186 -4.01 -29.40 -49.76
C GLN A 1186 -4.71 -28.46 -50.76
N GLU A 1187 -5.32 -29.01 -51.82
CA GLU A 1187 -6.08 -28.23 -52.81
C GLU A 1187 -7.33 -27.59 -52.20
N ALA A 1188 -8.03 -28.31 -51.32
CA ALA A 1188 -9.19 -27.78 -50.59
C ALA A 1188 -8.81 -26.64 -49.64
N LEU A 1189 -7.72 -26.79 -48.89
CA LEU A 1189 -7.22 -25.78 -47.95
C LEU A 1189 -6.78 -24.51 -48.69
N SER A 1190 -6.01 -24.65 -49.78
CA SER A 1190 -5.58 -23.52 -50.63
C SER A 1190 -6.75 -22.71 -51.14
N LYS A 1191 -7.81 -23.37 -51.61
CA LYS A 1191 -9.02 -22.69 -52.12
C LYS A 1191 -9.75 -21.89 -51.04
N LYS A 1192 -9.76 -22.38 -49.79
CA LYS A 1192 -10.34 -21.65 -48.65
C LYS A 1192 -9.50 -20.42 -48.29
N PHE A 1193 -8.17 -20.53 -48.31
CA PHE A 1193 -7.27 -19.38 -48.12
C PHE A 1193 -7.51 -18.29 -49.18
N ASP A 1194 -7.60 -18.66 -50.46
CA ASP A 1194 -7.87 -17.71 -51.55
C ASP A 1194 -9.19 -16.94 -51.36
N GLN A 1195 -10.25 -17.63 -50.90
CA GLN A 1195 -11.53 -17.01 -50.60
C GLN A 1195 -11.46 -16.02 -49.44
N ILE A 1196 -10.69 -16.36 -48.41
CA ILE A 1196 -10.49 -15.50 -47.23
C ILE A 1196 -9.67 -14.27 -47.61
N ILE A 1197 -8.59 -14.43 -48.37
CA ILE A 1197 -7.76 -13.33 -48.89
C ILE A 1197 -8.63 -12.36 -49.70
N ALA A 1198 -9.47 -12.88 -50.61
CA ALA A 1198 -10.39 -12.05 -51.39
C ALA A 1198 -11.42 -11.30 -50.53
N SER A 1199 -11.92 -11.95 -49.46
CA SER A 1199 -12.87 -11.33 -48.52
C SER A 1199 -12.25 -10.18 -47.73
N TYR A 1200 -11.03 -10.37 -47.19
CA TYR A 1200 -10.31 -9.33 -46.46
C TYR A 1200 -9.88 -8.18 -47.37
N GLN A 1201 -9.43 -8.48 -48.59
CA GLN A 1201 -9.11 -7.45 -49.59
C GLN A 1201 -10.35 -6.57 -49.86
N LYS A 1202 -11.53 -7.17 -50.07
CA LYS A 1202 -12.77 -6.42 -50.28
C LYS A 1202 -13.15 -5.53 -49.09
N LYS A 1203 -12.95 -5.99 -47.85
CA LYS A 1203 -13.19 -5.19 -46.63
C LYS A 1203 -12.22 -4.01 -46.52
N ILE A 1204 -10.96 -4.22 -46.89
CA ILE A 1204 -9.94 -3.16 -46.93
C ILE A 1204 -10.31 -2.12 -47.98
N ASP A 1205 -10.63 -2.54 -49.20
CA ASP A 1205 -11.03 -1.64 -50.30
C ASP A 1205 -12.26 -0.80 -49.90
N GLN A 1206 -13.23 -1.40 -49.18
CA GLN A 1206 -14.41 -0.70 -48.69
C GLN A 1206 -14.10 0.27 -47.53
N ALA A 1207 -13.16 -0.09 -46.64
CA ALA A 1207 -12.67 0.82 -45.61
C ALA A 1207 -11.89 2.00 -46.22
N GLU A 1208 -11.06 1.77 -47.23
CA GLU A 1208 -10.32 2.82 -47.96
C GLU A 1208 -11.27 3.80 -48.67
N GLN A 1209 -12.33 3.28 -49.30
CA GLN A 1209 -13.37 4.13 -49.90
C GLN A 1209 -14.09 5.01 -48.87
N ASN A 1210 -14.38 4.49 -47.67
CA ASN A 1210 -15.04 5.25 -46.61
C ASN A 1210 -14.14 6.35 -46.01
N ILE A 1211 -12.81 6.18 -46.06
CA ILE A 1211 -11.82 7.16 -45.57
C ILE A 1211 -11.67 8.33 -46.55
N GLN A 1212 -11.89 8.13 -47.85
CA GLN A 1212 -11.73 9.16 -48.89
C GLN A 1212 -12.92 10.15 -49.01
N ASP A 1213 -14.00 9.97 -48.25
CA ASP A 1213 -15.17 10.87 -48.22
C ASP A 1213 -14.94 12.07 -47.26
N PRO A 1214 -14.99 13.34 -47.71
CA PRO A 1214 -14.64 14.52 -46.91
C PRO A 1214 -15.52 14.81 -45.69
N GLU A 1215 -16.83 14.51 -45.73
CA GLU A 1215 -17.74 14.78 -44.60
C GLU A 1215 -17.72 13.65 -43.56
N ARG A 1216 -17.43 12.42 -43.99
CA ARG A 1216 -17.31 11.25 -43.11
C ARG A 1216 -15.90 11.03 -42.56
N GLY A 1217 -14.87 11.42 -43.32
CA GLY A 1217 -13.47 11.21 -43.00
C GLY A 1217 -13.03 11.89 -41.71
N LYS A 1218 -13.55 13.09 -41.40
CA LYS A 1218 -13.17 13.82 -40.16
C LYS A 1218 -13.65 13.12 -38.89
N LYS A 1219 -14.86 12.57 -38.93
CA LYS A 1219 -15.48 11.87 -37.79
C LYS A 1219 -14.97 10.43 -37.65
N ILE A 1220 -14.59 9.81 -38.76
CA ILE A 1220 -13.99 8.46 -38.79
C ILE A 1220 -12.51 8.51 -38.42
N GLN A 1221 -11.75 9.55 -38.78
CA GLN A 1221 -10.33 9.67 -38.43
C GLN A 1221 -10.13 9.87 -36.92
N GLU A 1222 -10.99 10.64 -36.26
CA GLU A 1222 -11.04 10.74 -34.78
C GLU A 1222 -11.46 9.41 -34.10
N LEU A 1223 -12.34 8.63 -34.73
CA LEU A 1223 -12.73 7.29 -34.25
C LEU A 1223 -11.66 6.21 -34.53
N MET A 1224 -10.89 6.33 -35.62
CA MET A 1224 -9.87 5.37 -36.04
C MET A 1224 -8.56 5.52 -35.26
N GLU A 1225 -8.26 6.72 -34.75
CA GLU A 1225 -7.20 6.89 -33.75
C GLU A 1225 -7.56 6.24 -32.39
N GLN A 1226 -8.86 6.03 -32.13
CA GLN A 1226 -9.35 5.33 -30.93
C GLN A 1226 -9.69 3.84 -31.15
N GLN A 1227 -9.84 3.36 -32.39
CA GLN A 1227 -10.16 1.96 -32.72
C GLN A 1227 -9.38 1.47 -33.95
N GLY A 1228 -8.32 0.67 -33.73
CA GLY A 1228 -7.32 0.20 -34.70
C GLY A 1228 -7.78 -0.73 -35.85
N THR A 1229 -9.03 -0.61 -36.32
CA THR A 1229 -9.70 -1.58 -37.21
C THR A 1229 -9.05 -1.70 -38.61
N TYR A 1230 -8.59 -0.61 -39.22
CA TYR A 1230 -7.97 -0.66 -40.57
C TYR A 1230 -6.56 -1.24 -40.57
N ILE A 1231 -5.74 -0.84 -39.59
CA ILE A 1231 -4.39 -1.38 -39.37
C ILE A 1231 -4.49 -2.88 -39.04
N ASN A 1232 -5.45 -3.28 -38.21
CA ASN A 1232 -5.71 -4.69 -37.90
C ASN A 1232 -6.13 -5.48 -39.14
N LEU A 1233 -7.01 -4.95 -40.00
CA LEU A 1233 -7.41 -5.65 -41.25
C LEU A 1233 -6.24 -5.87 -42.21
N ARG A 1234 -5.35 -4.87 -42.38
CA ARG A 1234 -4.15 -5.02 -43.23
C ARG A 1234 -3.11 -5.96 -42.64
N THR A 1235 -2.88 -5.86 -41.33
CA THR A 1235 -1.96 -6.76 -40.61
C THR A 1235 -2.46 -8.20 -40.70
N LYS A 1236 -3.76 -8.43 -40.51
CA LYS A 1236 -4.37 -9.75 -40.63
C LYS A 1236 -4.32 -10.30 -42.06
N LEU A 1237 -4.52 -9.46 -43.08
CA LEU A 1237 -4.36 -9.88 -44.47
C LEU A 1237 -2.91 -10.25 -44.80
N TYR A 1238 -1.93 -9.54 -44.23
CA TYR A 1238 -0.52 -9.85 -44.37
C TYR A 1238 -0.18 -11.19 -43.72
N GLU A 1239 -0.65 -11.44 -42.50
CA GLU A 1239 -0.51 -12.72 -41.80
C GLU A 1239 -1.15 -13.90 -42.56
N ILE A 1240 -2.31 -13.72 -43.19
CA ILE A 1240 -2.99 -14.78 -43.97
C ILE A 1240 -2.27 -15.09 -45.30
N ARG A 1241 -1.46 -14.15 -45.82
CA ARG A 1241 -0.69 -14.34 -47.06
C ARG A 1241 0.66 -15.00 -46.84
N ILE A 1242 1.26 -14.82 -45.67
CA ILE A 1242 2.43 -15.58 -45.20
C ILE A 1242 1.98 -17.01 -44.97
#